data_AF-A0A918S5Q1-F1
#
_entry.id   AF-A0A918S5Q1-F1
#
_cell.length_a   1.000
_cell.length_b   1.000
_cell.length_c   1.000
_cell.angle_alpha   90.00
_cell.angle_beta   90.00
_cell.angle_gamma   90.00
#
_symmetry.space_group_name_H-M   'P 1'
#
loop_
_entity.id
_entity.type
_entity.pdbx_description
1 polymer ?
#
loop_
_entity_poly.entity_id
_entity_poly.type
_entity_poly.pdbx_seq_one_letter_code
_entity_poly.pdbx_strand_id
1 'polypeptide(L)'
;MSFNDEILEGIPNHLPAPKPIDQEVNHAPKRKDILSSEEKKLALRNALRYFDKKHHETLLPEFLEELNSFGRIYMYRLRPNYKMYARPIQEYPGKSEQAKAIMLMIQNNLDPEVAQHPHELITYGGNGAVFQNWAQYRLVMKYLAEMNNEQTLVMNSGHPLGLFPSHADAPRVVVTNGMMIPNYSKPDDWEKFNALGVTQYGQMTAGSYMYIGPQGIVHGTTITVLNALRKISQKPNEGALFVTSGLGGMSGAQPKAGNIAGCVTVCAEVNPKAVMTRHSQGWVDEVIKDLEELSQRVRKAKEQKESVSIAYQGNVVDVWEHFAKEDIQIDLGSDQTSLHNPWAGGYYPAGLSFEESNLLMAEEPEIFKEKVQESLRRQTDAINSHTKKGTYFFDYGNAFLLEASRAGAKIHRDPEGHMIEASSAEEGIDFAYPSYVQDIMGPMCFDFGFGPFRWVCASGKKEDLAKTDAIATQVLQRLQENVPQEIQQQMQDNIQWIQGAQENKLVVGSQARILYADAQGRMEIAKAFNDAIAKEEIGTVILGRDHHDVSGTDSPYRETSNIYDGSRFTADMAIQNVIGDSFRGATWVSIHNGGGVGWGEVINGGFGMVLDGSKEAERRLNSMLFWDVNNGIARRSWARNEGALFAIKRAMETEPQLKVTLPNMVEESLLKSL
;
A
#
# COMPACT_ATOMS: atom_id res chain seq x y z
N MET A 1 -7.16 19.52 -29.62
CA MET A 1 -7.93 18.27 -29.55
C MET A 1 -8.81 18.33 -28.31
N SER A 2 -10.01 17.77 -28.35
CA SER A 2 -10.81 17.62 -27.13
C SER A 2 -10.22 16.52 -26.23
N PHE A 3 -10.69 16.42 -24.98
CA PHE A 3 -10.32 15.33 -24.07
C PHE A 3 -10.55 13.96 -24.72
N ASN A 4 -11.72 13.77 -25.35
CA ASN A 4 -12.08 12.51 -26.00
C ASN A 4 -11.18 12.20 -27.19
N ASP A 5 -10.86 13.21 -28.01
CA ASP A 5 -9.95 13.04 -29.15
C ASP A 5 -8.56 12.59 -28.69
N GLU A 6 -8.01 13.22 -27.64
CA GLU A 6 -6.68 12.85 -27.11
C GLU A 6 -6.66 11.44 -26.51
N ILE A 7 -7.75 10.98 -25.89
CA ILE A 7 -7.88 9.62 -25.35
C ILE A 7 -7.90 8.58 -26.49
N LEU A 8 -8.71 8.83 -27.53
CA LEU A 8 -8.88 7.90 -28.66
C LEU A 8 -7.68 7.87 -29.62
N GLU A 9 -6.85 8.92 -29.64
CA GLU A 9 -5.68 9.01 -30.50
C GLU A 9 -4.67 7.88 -30.24
N GLY A 10 -4.40 7.57 -28.97
CA GLY A 10 -3.30 6.68 -28.59
C GLY A 10 -1.95 7.31 -28.93
N ILE A 11 -1.12 6.61 -29.71
CA ILE A 11 0.15 7.19 -30.18
C ILE A 11 -0.13 8.17 -31.34
N PRO A 12 0.19 9.47 -31.19
CA PRO A 12 -0.06 10.46 -32.23
C PRO A 12 0.68 10.13 -33.53
N ASN A 13 0.00 10.26 -34.66
CA ASN A 13 0.60 10.05 -35.99
C ASN A 13 1.65 11.12 -36.36
N HIS A 14 1.53 12.30 -35.73
CA HIS A 14 2.51 13.38 -35.76
C HIS A 14 2.99 13.64 -34.34
N LEU A 15 4.30 13.61 -34.12
CA LEU A 15 4.86 13.81 -32.79
C LEU A 15 4.46 15.19 -32.23
N PRO A 16 3.90 15.27 -31.02
CA PRO A 16 3.66 16.55 -30.37
C PRO A 16 4.99 17.22 -30.04
N ALA A 17 5.00 18.53 -29.78
CA ALA A 17 6.22 19.24 -29.40
C ALA A 17 6.85 18.65 -28.11
N PRO A 18 8.18 18.71 -27.95
CA PRO A 18 8.83 18.36 -26.68
C PRO A 18 8.21 19.15 -25.52
N LYS A 19 8.10 18.52 -24.35
CA LYS A 19 7.56 19.17 -23.16
C LYS A 19 8.71 19.52 -22.20
N PRO A 20 8.83 20.79 -21.78
CA PRO A 20 9.81 21.15 -20.76
C PRO A 20 9.44 20.53 -19.41
N ILE A 21 10.45 20.36 -18.55
CA ILE A 21 10.27 19.93 -17.16
C ILE A 21 9.49 21.01 -16.41
N ASP A 22 8.49 20.57 -15.65
CA ASP A 22 7.62 21.44 -14.88
C ASP A 22 8.14 21.51 -13.44
N GLN A 23 8.73 22.64 -13.07
CA GLN A 23 9.36 22.81 -11.75
C GLN A 23 8.35 22.90 -10.60
N GLU A 24 7.06 23.07 -10.90
CA GLU A 24 6.01 23.21 -9.89
C GLU A 24 5.52 21.84 -9.37
N VAL A 25 5.83 20.74 -10.06
CA VAL A 25 5.49 19.40 -9.59
C VAL A 25 6.70 18.69 -8.99
N ASN A 26 6.42 17.76 -8.09
CA ASN A 26 7.44 16.93 -7.49
C ASN A 26 7.94 15.86 -8.49
N HIS A 27 9.24 15.84 -8.77
CA HIS A 27 9.84 14.91 -9.73
C HIS A 27 10.60 13.76 -9.05
N ALA A 28 10.60 12.59 -9.68
CA ALA A 28 11.34 11.44 -9.16
C ALA A 28 12.86 11.68 -9.20
N PRO A 29 13.63 11.17 -8.23
CA PRO A 29 15.09 11.27 -8.27
C PRO A 29 15.66 10.45 -9.43
N LYS A 30 16.87 10.82 -9.89
CA LYS A 30 17.62 10.06 -10.90
C LYS A 30 17.82 8.62 -10.44
N ARG A 31 17.57 7.66 -11.34
CA ARG A 31 17.74 6.22 -11.08
C ARG A 31 19.17 5.76 -11.33
N LYS A 32 19.54 4.64 -10.69
CA LYS A 32 20.87 4.02 -10.80
C LYS A 32 21.21 3.74 -12.27
N ASP A 33 22.37 4.21 -12.72
CA ASP A 33 22.90 3.88 -14.05
C ASP A 33 23.55 2.49 -14.01
N ILE A 34 22.73 1.45 -14.20
CA ILE A 34 23.14 0.03 -14.07
C ILE A 34 23.33 -0.67 -15.43
N LEU A 35 22.90 -0.04 -16.54
CA LEU A 35 22.92 -0.67 -17.86
C LEU A 35 24.31 -0.62 -18.50
N SER A 36 24.77 -1.74 -19.03
CA SER A 36 25.91 -1.78 -19.94
C SER A 36 25.61 -1.04 -21.25
N SER A 37 26.63 -0.76 -22.05
CA SER A 37 26.47 -0.08 -23.35
C SER A 37 25.53 -0.82 -24.31
N GLU A 38 25.58 -2.16 -24.35
CA GLU A 38 24.66 -2.95 -25.19
C GLU A 38 23.24 -2.97 -24.62
N GLU A 39 23.08 -2.97 -23.30
CA GLU A 39 21.78 -2.86 -22.66
C GLU A 39 21.15 -1.47 -22.83
N LYS A 40 21.94 -0.39 -22.84
CA LYS A 40 21.44 0.95 -23.20
C LYS A 40 20.90 0.95 -24.64
N LYS A 41 21.62 0.35 -25.59
CA LYS A 41 21.10 0.18 -26.97
C LYS A 41 19.81 -0.66 -27.00
N LEU A 42 19.72 -1.70 -26.20
CA LEU A 42 18.51 -2.52 -26.07
C LEU A 42 17.34 -1.72 -25.48
N ALA A 43 17.56 -0.93 -24.43
CA ALA A 43 16.55 -0.05 -23.83
C ALA A 43 15.97 0.92 -24.88
N LEU A 44 16.82 1.52 -25.71
CA LEU A 44 16.39 2.41 -26.79
C LEU A 44 15.57 1.67 -27.85
N ARG A 45 15.97 0.45 -28.25
CA ARG A 45 15.17 -0.39 -29.16
C ARG A 45 13.81 -0.72 -28.56
N ASN A 46 13.78 -1.07 -27.28
CA ASN A 46 12.55 -1.39 -26.56
C ASN A 46 11.63 -0.17 -26.44
N ALA A 47 12.17 1.02 -26.20
CA ALA A 47 11.40 2.27 -26.20
C ALA A 47 10.82 2.61 -27.58
N LEU A 48 11.62 2.45 -28.64
CA LEU A 48 11.20 2.77 -30.02
C LEU A 48 10.12 1.83 -30.58
N ARG A 49 9.89 0.66 -29.96
CA ARG A 49 8.89 -0.32 -30.44
C ARG A 49 7.45 0.22 -30.46
N TYR A 50 7.17 1.26 -29.68
CA TYR A 50 5.85 1.89 -29.62
C TYR A 50 5.57 2.85 -30.79
N PHE A 51 6.56 3.12 -31.62
CA PHE A 51 6.50 4.19 -32.62
C PHE A 51 6.75 3.67 -34.04
N ASP A 52 6.08 4.28 -35.01
CA ASP A 52 6.39 4.08 -36.42
C ASP A 52 7.84 4.48 -36.73
N LYS A 53 8.48 3.76 -37.67
CA LYS A 53 9.89 3.96 -38.05
C LYS A 53 10.20 5.40 -38.45
N LYS A 54 9.24 6.13 -39.02
CA LYS A 54 9.42 7.54 -39.42
C LYS A 54 9.73 8.47 -38.25
N HIS A 55 9.44 8.06 -37.02
CA HIS A 55 9.70 8.84 -35.81
C HIS A 55 11.01 8.48 -35.12
N HIS A 56 11.66 7.38 -35.51
CA HIS A 56 12.82 6.85 -34.78
C HIS A 56 14.03 7.79 -34.82
N GLU A 57 14.27 8.47 -35.94
CA GLU A 57 15.38 9.44 -36.06
C GLU A 57 15.24 10.61 -35.08
N THR A 58 14.02 11.07 -34.85
CA THR A 58 13.74 12.16 -33.89
C THR A 58 13.76 11.67 -32.45
N LEU A 59 13.16 10.51 -32.17
CA LEU A 59 12.98 10.02 -30.80
C LEU A 59 14.21 9.35 -30.20
N LEU A 60 15.07 8.73 -31.02
CA LEU A 60 16.27 8.05 -30.52
C LEU A 60 17.19 8.96 -29.69
N PRO A 61 17.59 10.16 -30.16
CA PRO A 61 18.43 11.05 -29.34
C PRO A 61 17.69 11.57 -28.09
N GLU A 62 16.38 11.79 -28.17
CA GLU A 62 15.56 12.22 -27.03
C GLU A 62 15.50 11.14 -25.94
N PHE A 63 15.26 9.88 -26.31
CA PHE A 63 15.21 8.76 -25.37
C PHE A 63 16.59 8.45 -24.79
N LEU A 64 17.67 8.63 -25.55
CA LEU A 64 19.02 8.53 -25.02
C LEU A 64 19.28 9.62 -23.97
N GLU A 65 18.83 10.84 -24.22
CA GLU A 65 18.95 11.94 -23.27
C GLU A 65 18.15 11.67 -21.99
N GLU A 66 16.90 11.23 -22.09
CA GLU A 66 16.11 10.82 -20.92
C GLU A 66 16.81 9.70 -20.13
N LEU A 67 17.33 8.68 -20.81
CA LEU A 67 18.03 7.57 -20.15
C LEU A 67 19.29 8.05 -19.40
N ASN A 68 20.05 8.98 -19.97
CA ASN A 68 21.25 9.51 -19.32
C ASN A 68 20.93 10.46 -18.14
N SER A 69 19.89 11.28 -18.32
CA SER A 69 19.50 12.29 -17.33
C SER A 69 18.76 11.67 -16.15
N PHE A 70 17.86 10.70 -16.39
CA PHE A 70 16.97 10.16 -15.36
C PHE A 70 17.22 8.69 -15.02
N GLY A 71 18.02 7.97 -15.81
CA GLY A 71 18.17 6.52 -15.70
C GLY A 71 16.94 5.74 -16.21
N ARG A 72 15.99 6.43 -16.85
CA ARG A 72 14.70 5.92 -17.35
C ARG A 72 14.26 6.68 -18.60
N ILE A 73 13.42 6.04 -19.41
CA ILE A 73 12.81 6.63 -20.60
C ILE A 73 11.31 6.79 -20.34
N TYR A 74 10.88 7.97 -19.90
CA TYR A 74 9.49 8.28 -19.55
C TYR A 74 8.65 8.71 -20.76
N MET A 75 9.31 9.15 -21.84
CA MET A 75 8.71 9.67 -23.06
C MET A 75 7.87 10.93 -22.77
N TYR A 76 8.45 11.93 -22.09
CA TYR A 76 7.73 13.11 -21.60
C TYR A 76 6.93 13.85 -22.67
N ARG A 77 7.44 13.85 -23.91
CA ARG A 77 6.76 14.37 -25.10
C ARG A 77 5.31 13.88 -25.22
N LEU A 78 5.05 12.62 -24.83
CA LEU A 78 3.73 12.01 -24.91
C LEU A 78 2.83 12.30 -23.71
N ARG A 79 3.22 13.05 -22.68
CA ARG A 79 2.27 13.41 -21.61
C ARG A 79 1.07 14.17 -22.20
N PRO A 80 -0.20 13.84 -21.86
CA PRO A 80 -1.39 14.53 -22.39
C PRO A 80 -1.41 16.02 -22.04
N ASN A 81 -2.26 16.79 -22.74
CA ASN A 81 -2.43 18.23 -22.46
C ASN A 81 -3.64 18.51 -21.55
N TYR A 82 -4.59 17.59 -21.45
CA TYR A 82 -5.69 17.74 -20.50
C TYR A 82 -5.21 17.62 -19.06
N LYS A 83 -5.94 18.27 -18.15
CA LYS A 83 -5.70 18.11 -16.70
C LYS A 83 -5.94 16.65 -16.30
N MET A 84 -4.98 16.08 -15.58
CA MET A 84 -5.02 14.72 -15.07
C MET A 84 -5.76 14.70 -13.73
N TYR A 85 -6.99 14.17 -13.72
CA TYR A 85 -7.79 13.97 -12.52
C TYR A 85 -8.92 12.98 -12.79
N ALA A 86 -9.52 12.43 -11.74
CA ALA A 86 -10.68 11.54 -11.86
C ALA A 86 -11.95 12.31 -12.23
N ARG A 87 -12.31 12.32 -13.52
CA ARG A 87 -13.58 12.91 -14.02
C ARG A 87 -14.80 12.07 -13.64
N PRO A 88 -16.02 12.64 -13.64
CA PRO A 88 -17.25 11.86 -13.69
C PRO A 88 -17.19 10.82 -14.82
N ILE A 89 -17.62 9.60 -14.55
CA ILE A 89 -17.49 8.44 -15.47
C ILE A 89 -18.12 8.70 -16.85
N GLN A 90 -19.18 9.51 -16.91
CA GLN A 90 -19.87 9.85 -18.16
C GLN A 90 -19.04 10.73 -19.10
N GLU A 91 -18.00 11.40 -18.61
CA GLU A 91 -17.10 12.22 -19.45
C GLU A 91 -16.10 11.37 -20.25
N TYR A 92 -15.87 10.12 -19.86
CA TYR A 92 -14.91 9.26 -20.57
C TYR A 92 -15.54 8.69 -21.86
N PRO A 93 -14.81 8.71 -22.99
CA PRO A 93 -15.26 8.08 -24.21
C PRO A 93 -15.22 6.55 -24.05
N GLY A 94 -16.15 5.84 -24.69
CA GLY A 94 -16.05 4.40 -24.87
C GLY A 94 -17.36 3.64 -24.77
N LYS A 95 -17.30 2.34 -25.07
CA LYS A 95 -18.48 1.46 -25.21
C LYS A 95 -18.79 0.64 -23.95
N SER A 96 -17.81 0.48 -23.07
CA SER A 96 -17.92 -0.29 -21.83
C SER A 96 -17.85 0.64 -20.62
N GLU A 97 -18.91 0.70 -19.81
CA GLU A 97 -18.90 1.46 -18.55
C GLU A 97 -17.82 0.95 -17.59
N GLN A 98 -17.59 -0.37 -17.59
CA GLN A 98 -16.50 -0.97 -16.83
C GLN A 98 -15.12 -0.47 -17.27
N ALA A 99 -14.89 -0.31 -18.57
CA ALA A 99 -13.62 0.24 -19.06
C ALA A 99 -13.47 1.74 -18.73
N LYS A 100 -14.56 2.50 -18.74
CA LYS A 100 -14.58 3.92 -18.31
C LYS A 100 -14.22 4.06 -16.83
N ALA A 101 -14.75 3.18 -15.97
CA ALA A 101 -14.37 3.13 -14.57
C ALA A 101 -12.86 2.92 -14.37
N ILE A 102 -12.23 2.06 -15.19
CA ILE A 102 -10.78 1.83 -15.13
C ILE A 102 -10.01 3.08 -15.60
N MET A 103 -10.46 3.76 -16.65
CA MET A 103 -9.87 5.04 -17.08
C MET A 103 -9.94 6.10 -15.98
N LEU A 104 -11.08 6.19 -15.28
CA LEU A 104 -11.25 7.06 -14.12
C LEU A 104 -10.21 6.77 -13.04
N MET A 105 -10.06 5.50 -12.69
CA MET A 105 -9.12 5.09 -11.66
C MET A 105 -7.65 5.29 -12.05
N ILE A 106 -7.29 5.05 -13.32
CA ILE A 106 -5.95 5.35 -13.84
C ILE A 106 -5.65 6.86 -13.72
N GLN A 107 -6.59 7.73 -14.09
CA GLN A 107 -6.38 9.17 -13.98
C GLN A 107 -6.35 9.63 -12.52
N ASN A 108 -7.11 9.01 -11.61
CA ASN A 108 -6.99 9.26 -10.18
C ASN A 108 -5.58 8.96 -9.66
N ASN A 109 -5.02 7.80 -10.03
CA ASN A 109 -3.67 7.40 -9.61
C ASN A 109 -2.56 8.31 -10.13
N LEU A 110 -2.82 9.10 -11.17
CA LEU A 110 -1.87 10.02 -11.81
C LEU A 110 -2.22 11.51 -11.55
N ASP A 111 -3.28 11.78 -10.81
CA ASP A 111 -3.68 13.13 -10.43
C ASP A 111 -2.54 13.79 -9.64
N PRO A 112 -2.07 15.00 -9.99
CA PRO A 112 -1.04 15.70 -9.23
C PRO A 112 -1.37 15.95 -7.75
N GLU A 113 -2.65 15.93 -7.35
CA GLU A 113 -3.04 16.00 -5.94
C GLU A 113 -2.87 14.65 -5.21
N VAL A 114 -2.84 13.54 -5.96
CA VAL A 114 -2.81 12.17 -5.43
C VAL A 114 -1.42 11.53 -5.57
N ALA A 115 -0.78 11.68 -6.72
CA ALA A 115 0.46 11.00 -7.09
C ALA A 115 1.70 11.70 -6.55
N GLN A 116 2.67 10.93 -6.07
CA GLN A 116 3.94 11.43 -5.54
C GLN A 116 4.83 12.07 -6.61
N HIS A 117 4.93 11.45 -7.80
CA HIS A 117 5.65 11.96 -8.96
C HIS A 117 4.81 11.77 -10.23
N PRO A 118 3.79 12.64 -10.45
CA PRO A 118 2.78 12.44 -11.49
C PRO A 118 3.37 12.38 -12.90
N HIS A 119 4.42 13.16 -13.18
CA HIS A 119 5.05 13.21 -14.50
C HIS A 119 5.92 11.99 -14.83
N GLU A 120 6.40 11.27 -13.82
CA GLU A 120 7.11 9.99 -13.94
C GLU A 120 6.18 8.79 -13.73
N LEU A 121 4.86 9.03 -13.70
CA LEU A 121 3.80 8.04 -13.55
C LEU A 121 3.88 7.23 -12.24
N ILE A 122 4.47 7.81 -11.20
CA ILE A 122 4.63 7.17 -9.88
C ILE A 122 3.60 7.73 -8.90
N THR A 123 2.76 6.85 -8.38
CA THR A 123 1.70 7.21 -7.44
C THR A 123 2.24 7.32 -6.01
N TYR A 124 3.01 6.33 -5.52
CA TYR A 124 3.56 6.36 -4.15
C TYR A 124 4.71 5.36 -3.95
N GLY A 125 5.30 5.36 -2.74
CA GLY A 125 6.37 4.43 -2.35
C GLY A 125 7.74 4.75 -2.96
N GLY A 126 7.88 5.93 -3.58
CA GLY A 126 9.09 6.40 -4.28
C GLY A 126 9.24 5.89 -5.71
N ASN A 127 8.68 4.71 -6.03
CA ASN A 127 8.83 4.04 -7.33
C ASN A 127 7.61 3.20 -7.76
N GLY A 128 6.52 3.18 -6.97
CA GLY A 128 5.28 2.47 -7.31
C GLY A 128 4.58 3.16 -8.47
N ALA A 129 4.73 2.61 -9.67
CA ALA A 129 4.31 3.22 -10.92
C ALA A 129 3.00 2.66 -11.47
N VAL A 130 2.25 3.52 -12.16
CA VAL A 130 1.07 3.15 -12.95
C VAL A 130 1.51 2.54 -14.28
N PHE A 131 2.43 3.22 -14.99
CA PHE A 131 3.06 2.76 -16.22
C PHE A 131 4.54 3.13 -16.24
N GLN A 132 5.31 2.48 -17.11
CA GLN A 132 6.74 2.77 -17.27
C GLN A 132 6.98 4.08 -18.02
N ASN A 133 6.07 4.44 -18.93
CA ASN A 133 6.20 5.60 -19.80
C ASN A 133 4.84 6.07 -20.34
N TRP A 134 4.83 7.28 -20.90
CA TRP A 134 3.62 7.91 -21.42
C TRP A 134 3.06 7.26 -22.70
N ALA A 135 3.85 6.50 -23.47
CA ALA A 135 3.33 5.72 -24.60
C ALA A 135 2.37 4.63 -24.12
N GLN A 136 2.74 3.92 -23.04
CA GLN A 136 1.89 2.92 -22.42
C GLN A 136 0.58 3.53 -21.92
N TYR A 137 0.64 4.66 -21.22
CA TYR A 137 -0.56 5.40 -20.80
C TYR A 137 -1.49 5.66 -21.98
N ARG A 138 -0.99 6.27 -23.07
CA ARG A 138 -1.83 6.62 -24.22
C ARG A 138 -2.48 5.41 -24.88
N LEU A 139 -1.72 4.33 -25.05
CA LEU A 139 -2.26 3.09 -25.64
C LEU A 139 -3.31 2.44 -24.74
N VAL A 140 -3.10 2.41 -23.42
CA VAL A 140 -4.08 1.86 -22.47
C VAL A 140 -5.38 2.65 -22.51
N MET A 141 -5.30 3.98 -22.44
CA MET A 141 -6.50 4.84 -22.49
C MET A 141 -7.25 4.64 -23.81
N LYS A 142 -6.55 4.53 -24.94
CA LYS A 142 -7.16 4.21 -26.23
C LYS A 142 -7.85 2.85 -26.23
N TYR A 143 -7.18 1.79 -25.80
CA TYR A 143 -7.76 0.45 -25.78
C TYR A 143 -8.99 0.35 -24.87
N LEU A 144 -8.96 1.00 -23.70
CA LEU A 144 -10.12 1.08 -22.80
C LEU A 144 -11.29 1.85 -23.43
N ALA A 145 -11.03 2.90 -24.20
CA ALA A 145 -12.06 3.63 -24.91
C ALA A 145 -12.65 2.85 -26.11
N GLU A 146 -11.87 2.00 -26.77
CA GLU A 146 -12.30 1.26 -27.96
C GLU A 146 -13.01 -0.07 -27.65
N MET A 147 -12.63 -0.73 -26.55
CA MET A 147 -13.06 -2.08 -26.21
C MET A 147 -14.57 -2.19 -25.96
N ASN A 148 -15.10 -3.39 -26.21
CA ASN A 148 -16.46 -3.77 -25.82
C ASN A 148 -16.45 -4.63 -24.53
N ASN A 149 -17.63 -5.09 -24.11
CA ASN A 149 -17.78 -5.94 -22.91
C ASN A 149 -17.34 -7.40 -23.13
N GLU A 150 -16.92 -7.78 -24.33
CA GLU A 150 -16.49 -9.14 -24.67
C GLU A 150 -14.98 -9.19 -24.93
N GLN A 151 -14.24 -8.19 -24.48
CA GLN A 151 -12.78 -8.13 -24.58
C GLN A 151 -12.13 -7.98 -23.20
N THR A 152 -10.89 -8.44 -23.14
CA THR A 152 -9.98 -8.27 -22.00
C THR A 152 -8.69 -7.62 -22.51
N LEU A 153 -8.28 -6.51 -21.90
CA LEU A 153 -6.97 -5.90 -22.10
C LEU A 153 -5.93 -6.63 -21.23
N VAL A 154 -4.90 -7.19 -21.87
CA VAL A 154 -3.80 -7.84 -21.16
C VAL A 154 -2.68 -6.85 -20.90
N MET A 155 -2.29 -6.69 -19.64
CA MET A 155 -1.26 -5.75 -19.19
C MET A 155 -0.03 -6.49 -18.64
N ASN A 156 1.12 -6.25 -19.27
CA ASN A 156 2.42 -6.81 -18.90
C ASN A 156 3.31 -5.73 -18.31
N SER A 157 3.29 -5.58 -16.99
CA SER A 157 4.05 -4.58 -16.23
C SER A 157 3.91 -3.16 -16.80
N GLY A 158 2.68 -2.72 -17.01
CA GLY A 158 2.38 -1.42 -17.63
C GLY A 158 2.29 -1.44 -19.16
N HIS A 159 2.92 -2.40 -19.86
CA HIS A 159 2.74 -2.53 -21.31
C HIS A 159 1.35 -3.09 -21.66
N PRO A 160 0.52 -2.37 -22.44
CA PRO A 160 -0.69 -2.96 -22.99
C PRO A 160 -0.34 -3.91 -24.13
N LEU A 161 -0.43 -5.22 -23.88
CA LEU A 161 -0.17 -6.23 -24.91
C LEU A 161 -1.24 -6.18 -26.02
N GLY A 162 -2.49 -5.94 -25.63
CA GLY A 162 -3.60 -5.77 -26.56
C GLY A 162 -4.95 -6.23 -26.00
N LEU A 163 -5.99 -6.04 -26.81
CA LEU A 163 -7.35 -6.52 -26.54
C LEU A 163 -7.53 -7.93 -27.09
N PHE A 164 -7.91 -8.87 -26.23
CA PHE A 164 -8.20 -10.26 -26.58
C PHE A 164 -9.69 -10.56 -26.38
N PRO A 165 -10.32 -11.40 -27.23
CA PRO A 165 -11.69 -11.84 -27.01
C PRO A 165 -11.87 -12.57 -25.67
N SER A 166 -13.00 -12.37 -25.03
CA SER A 166 -13.43 -12.94 -23.74
C SER A 166 -14.97 -12.96 -23.67
N HIS A 167 -15.58 -12.65 -22.52
CA HIS A 167 -17.03 -12.59 -22.35
C HIS A 167 -17.43 -11.51 -21.32
N ALA A 168 -18.72 -11.17 -21.23
CA ALA A 168 -19.24 -10.10 -20.36
C ALA A 168 -18.82 -10.23 -18.88
N ASP A 169 -18.78 -11.45 -18.35
CA ASP A 169 -18.37 -11.71 -16.97
C ASP A 169 -16.86 -11.75 -16.72
N ALA A 170 -16.04 -11.75 -17.78
CA ALA A 170 -14.59 -11.73 -17.64
C ALA A 170 -14.12 -10.35 -17.16
N PRO A 171 -12.91 -10.23 -16.60
CA PRO A 171 -12.32 -8.94 -16.30
C PRO A 171 -12.09 -8.15 -17.59
N ARG A 172 -12.33 -6.84 -17.59
CA ARG A 172 -11.96 -5.95 -18.70
C ARG A 172 -10.46 -5.76 -18.80
N VAL A 173 -9.73 -5.90 -17.69
CA VAL A 173 -8.27 -5.80 -17.65
C VAL A 173 -7.70 -6.89 -16.74
N VAL A 174 -6.61 -7.51 -17.18
CA VAL A 174 -5.77 -8.40 -16.35
C VAL A 174 -4.39 -7.79 -16.25
N VAL A 175 -3.95 -7.49 -15.02
CA VAL A 175 -2.69 -6.79 -14.76
C VAL A 175 -1.67 -7.70 -14.09
N THR A 176 -0.47 -7.73 -14.66
CA THR A 176 0.74 -8.22 -13.98
C THR A 176 1.71 -7.05 -13.81
N ASN A 177 2.35 -6.91 -12.66
CA ASN A 177 3.42 -5.93 -12.46
C ASN A 177 4.61 -6.59 -11.76
N GLY A 178 5.79 -6.54 -12.38
CA GLY A 178 7.00 -6.99 -11.72
C GLY A 178 7.18 -8.51 -11.64
N MET A 179 6.34 -9.30 -12.30
CA MET A 179 6.45 -10.75 -12.29
C MET A 179 7.77 -11.18 -12.93
N MET A 180 8.59 -11.90 -12.16
CA MET A 180 9.91 -12.39 -12.56
C MET A 180 10.02 -13.89 -12.31
N ILE A 181 10.91 -14.54 -13.06
CA ILE A 181 11.41 -15.86 -12.65
C ILE A 181 12.16 -15.67 -11.32
N PRO A 182 11.87 -16.46 -10.26
CA PRO A 182 12.34 -16.16 -8.90
C PRO A 182 13.84 -15.86 -8.76
N ASN A 183 14.69 -16.63 -9.44
CA ASN A 183 16.15 -16.45 -9.39
C ASN A 183 16.67 -15.14 -10.03
N TYR A 184 15.80 -14.39 -10.70
CA TYR A 184 16.08 -13.11 -11.36
C TYR A 184 15.22 -11.97 -10.77
N SER A 185 14.83 -12.10 -9.51
CA SER A 185 13.97 -11.14 -8.81
C SER A 185 14.72 -10.38 -7.70
N LYS A 186 16.02 -10.15 -7.85
CA LYS A 186 16.79 -9.34 -6.89
C LYS A 186 16.57 -7.84 -7.13
N PRO A 187 16.85 -6.95 -6.15
CA PRO A 187 16.70 -5.51 -6.32
C PRO A 187 17.43 -4.92 -7.53
N ASP A 188 18.66 -5.35 -7.81
CA ASP A 188 19.41 -4.89 -8.99
C ASP A 188 18.84 -5.45 -10.32
N ASP A 189 18.21 -6.62 -10.31
CA ASP A 189 17.48 -7.13 -11.48
C ASP A 189 16.32 -6.20 -11.81
N TRP A 190 15.55 -5.77 -10.80
CA TRP A 190 14.48 -4.79 -10.98
C TRP A 190 14.98 -3.49 -11.61
N GLU A 191 16.03 -2.88 -11.05
CA GLU A 191 16.57 -1.63 -11.57
C GLU A 191 16.96 -1.74 -13.04
N LYS A 192 17.65 -2.83 -13.40
CA LYS A 192 18.06 -3.12 -14.78
C LYS A 192 16.86 -3.35 -15.71
N PHE A 193 15.94 -4.25 -15.36
CA PHE A 193 14.85 -4.63 -16.24
C PHE A 193 13.79 -3.53 -16.39
N ASN A 194 13.66 -2.65 -15.39
CA ASN A 194 12.85 -1.45 -15.49
C ASN A 194 13.48 -0.43 -16.45
N ALA A 195 14.79 -0.16 -16.34
CA ALA A 195 15.51 0.70 -17.29
C ALA A 195 15.44 0.17 -18.74
N LEU A 196 15.44 -1.15 -18.92
CA LEU A 196 15.27 -1.81 -20.22
C LEU A 196 13.85 -1.68 -20.80
N GLY A 197 12.86 -1.22 -20.02
CA GLY A 197 11.48 -1.06 -20.48
C GLY A 197 10.68 -2.38 -20.51
N VAL A 198 11.06 -3.38 -19.71
CA VAL A 198 10.44 -4.72 -19.73
C VAL A 198 9.71 -5.10 -18.44
N THR A 199 9.86 -4.34 -17.36
CA THR A 199 9.13 -4.56 -16.12
C THR A 199 8.93 -3.25 -15.34
N GLN A 200 8.07 -3.25 -14.34
CA GLN A 200 7.86 -2.11 -13.44
C GLN A 200 7.51 -2.57 -12.04
N TYR A 201 7.75 -1.70 -11.05
CA TYR A 201 7.26 -1.92 -9.69
C TYR A 201 5.87 -1.30 -9.54
N GLY A 202 4.87 -2.15 -9.37
CA GLY A 202 3.47 -1.73 -9.39
C GLY A 202 2.89 -1.33 -8.03
N GLN A 203 3.67 -1.24 -6.95
CA GLN A 203 3.01 -0.99 -5.67
C GLN A 203 2.21 -2.22 -5.18
N MET A 204 1.18 -1.90 -4.44
CA MET A 204 -0.07 -2.63 -4.31
C MET A 204 -1.08 -1.94 -5.22
N THR A 205 -1.42 -0.68 -4.92
CA THR A 205 -2.56 0.00 -5.58
C THR A 205 -2.16 0.97 -6.70
N ALA A 206 -0.85 1.20 -6.90
CA ALA A 206 -0.33 2.10 -7.93
C ALA A 206 -0.56 1.51 -9.34
N GLY A 207 0.00 0.33 -9.60
CA GLY A 207 -0.08 -0.39 -10.86
C GLY A 207 -1.38 -1.17 -11.05
N SER A 208 -2.23 -1.27 -10.02
CA SER A 208 -3.55 -1.90 -10.10
C SER A 208 -4.70 -0.89 -10.19
N TYR A 209 -4.37 0.41 -10.22
CA TYR A 209 -5.34 1.49 -10.43
C TYR A 209 -6.39 1.55 -9.31
N MET A 210 -5.97 1.42 -8.04
CA MET A 210 -6.92 1.44 -6.91
C MET A 210 -6.42 2.27 -5.72
N TYR A 211 -5.56 3.25 -5.98
CA TYR A 211 -5.08 4.16 -4.95
C TYR A 211 -6.11 5.29 -4.75
N ILE A 212 -6.39 5.67 -3.51
CA ILE A 212 -7.45 6.64 -3.16
C ILE A 212 -6.93 7.75 -2.24
N GLY A 213 -5.64 8.06 -2.37
CA GLY A 213 -4.95 8.97 -1.49
C GLY A 213 -4.66 8.34 -0.12
N PRO A 214 -4.28 9.18 0.86
CA PRO A 214 -3.66 8.70 2.09
C PRO A 214 -4.66 8.24 3.16
N GLN A 215 -5.98 8.41 2.92
CA GLN A 215 -7.03 7.91 3.83
C GLN A 215 -6.95 6.41 4.10
N GLY A 216 -6.49 5.63 3.12
CA GLY A 216 -6.26 4.19 3.25
C GLY A 216 -5.33 3.85 4.40
N ILE A 217 -4.25 4.62 4.50
CA ILE A 217 -3.22 4.41 5.52
C ILE A 217 -3.68 5.00 6.86
N VAL A 218 -4.33 6.17 6.87
CA VAL A 218 -4.87 6.74 8.12
C VAL A 218 -5.81 5.76 8.82
N HIS A 219 -6.71 5.10 8.08
CA HIS A 219 -7.59 4.06 8.63
C HIS A 219 -6.79 2.88 9.20
N GLY A 220 -5.94 2.24 8.38
CA GLY A 220 -5.17 1.08 8.80
C GLY A 220 -4.27 1.36 10.01
N THR A 221 -3.65 2.53 10.06
CA THR A 221 -2.85 2.98 11.22
C THR A 221 -3.71 3.27 12.44
N THR A 222 -4.89 3.86 12.28
CA THR A 222 -5.81 4.07 13.40
C THR A 222 -6.20 2.73 14.03
N ILE A 223 -6.57 1.74 13.21
CA ILE A 223 -6.90 0.39 13.69
C ILE A 223 -5.69 -0.28 14.36
N THR A 224 -4.50 -0.13 13.79
CA THR A 224 -3.27 -0.71 14.37
C THR A 224 -2.97 -0.12 15.75
N VAL A 225 -2.97 1.22 15.87
CA VAL A 225 -2.67 1.91 17.13
C VAL A 225 -3.74 1.63 18.19
N LEU A 226 -5.03 1.68 17.83
CA LEU A 226 -6.13 1.36 18.75
C LEU A 226 -6.02 -0.06 19.33
N ASN A 227 -5.66 -1.04 18.49
CA ASN A 227 -5.52 -2.42 18.93
C ASN A 227 -4.21 -2.65 19.69
N ALA A 228 -3.11 -1.99 19.32
CA ALA A 228 -1.86 -2.01 20.09
C ALA A 228 -2.07 -1.46 21.51
N LEU A 229 -2.74 -0.30 21.64
CA LEU A 229 -3.06 0.29 22.94
C LEU A 229 -3.90 -0.64 23.82
N ARG A 230 -4.90 -1.31 23.22
CA ARG A 230 -5.75 -2.29 23.95
C ARG A 230 -5.01 -3.53 24.40
N LYS A 231 -3.98 -3.97 23.67
CA LYS A 231 -3.14 -5.11 24.09
C LYS A 231 -2.32 -4.78 25.33
N ILE A 232 -1.87 -3.54 25.48
CA ILE A 232 -0.97 -3.14 26.57
C ILE A 232 -1.68 -2.47 27.76
N SER A 233 -2.91 -1.99 27.59
CA SER A 233 -3.64 -1.25 28.62
C SER A 233 -5.15 -1.50 28.56
N GLN A 234 -5.77 -1.64 29.75
CA GLN A 234 -7.23 -1.64 29.90
C GLN A 234 -7.84 -0.23 29.73
N LYS A 235 -7.00 0.81 29.74
CA LYS A 235 -7.38 2.23 29.59
C LYS A 235 -6.55 2.84 28.45
N PRO A 236 -6.83 2.45 27.18
CA PRO A 236 -5.95 2.70 26.05
C PRO A 236 -5.71 4.19 25.73
N ASN A 237 -6.64 5.08 26.09
CA ASN A 237 -6.65 6.49 25.65
C ASN A 237 -6.28 7.48 26.78
N GLU A 238 -5.66 7.03 27.87
CA GLU A 238 -5.34 7.88 29.02
C GLU A 238 -3.88 8.40 28.98
N GLY A 239 -3.53 9.18 27.94
CA GLY A 239 -2.21 9.84 27.85
C GLY A 239 -1.06 8.94 27.41
N ALA A 240 -1.37 7.85 26.69
CA ALA A 240 -0.37 6.96 26.11
C ALA A 240 0.52 7.71 25.10
N LEU A 241 1.82 7.42 25.10
CA LEU A 241 2.80 7.97 24.18
C LEU A 241 3.13 6.97 23.07
N PHE A 242 2.87 7.37 21.82
CA PHE A 242 3.27 6.66 20.61
C PHE A 242 4.44 7.38 19.93
N VAL A 243 5.60 6.72 19.86
CA VAL A 243 6.80 7.23 19.16
C VAL A 243 7.00 6.48 17.84
N THR A 244 7.13 7.24 16.76
CA THR A 244 7.34 6.70 15.40
C THR A 244 8.17 7.66 14.53
N SER A 245 8.33 7.32 13.25
CA SER A 245 9.16 8.03 12.27
C SER A 245 8.52 8.11 10.88
N GLY A 246 8.93 9.14 10.14
CA GLY A 246 8.57 9.39 8.76
C GLY A 246 7.26 10.16 8.58
N LEU A 247 7.30 11.22 7.78
CA LEU A 247 6.15 12.01 7.36
C LEU A 247 5.96 12.01 5.84
N GLY A 248 6.47 10.97 5.18
CA GLY A 248 6.34 10.73 3.75
C GLY A 248 4.91 10.42 3.31
N GLY A 249 4.75 9.86 2.11
CA GLY A 249 3.43 9.60 1.49
C GLY A 249 2.48 8.80 2.38
N MET A 250 2.95 7.65 2.90
CA MET A 250 2.18 6.77 3.78
C MET A 250 2.40 7.11 5.27
N SER A 251 3.66 7.26 5.70
CA SER A 251 4.01 7.48 7.11
C SER A 251 3.53 8.81 7.69
N GLY A 252 3.24 9.81 6.83
CA GLY A 252 2.57 11.05 7.23
C GLY A 252 1.18 10.87 7.84
N ALA A 253 0.54 9.70 7.66
CA ALA A 253 -0.75 9.39 8.26
C ALA A 253 -0.68 9.07 9.76
N GLN A 254 0.50 8.70 10.29
CA GLN A 254 0.63 8.22 11.67
C GLN A 254 0.27 9.27 12.73
N PRO A 255 0.71 10.54 12.63
CA PRO A 255 0.23 11.63 13.49
C PRO A 255 -1.30 11.72 13.57
N LYS A 256 -1.97 11.71 12.42
CA LYS A 256 -3.43 11.82 12.34
C LYS A 256 -4.13 10.59 12.92
N ALA A 257 -3.58 9.41 12.67
CA ALA A 257 -4.09 8.16 13.24
C ALA A 257 -3.96 8.12 14.77
N GLY A 258 -2.85 8.61 15.32
CA GLY A 258 -2.66 8.75 16.75
C GLY A 258 -3.66 9.72 17.39
N ASN A 259 -3.97 10.84 16.72
CA ASN A 259 -5.01 11.76 17.17
C ASN A 259 -6.40 11.11 17.21
N ILE A 260 -6.74 10.31 16.19
CA ILE A 260 -8.02 9.58 16.12
C ILE A 260 -8.06 8.47 17.18
N ALA A 261 -6.92 7.82 17.45
CA ALA A 261 -6.78 6.83 18.52
C ALA A 261 -6.80 7.46 19.93
N GLY A 262 -6.57 8.77 20.05
CA GLY A 262 -6.60 9.50 21.31
C GLY A 262 -5.31 9.39 22.13
N CYS A 263 -4.15 9.32 21.47
CA CYS A 263 -2.85 9.26 22.13
C CYS A 263 -1.96 10.47 21.79
N VAL A 264 -0.90 10.66 22.60
CA VAL A 264 0.17 11.60 22.29
C VAL A 264 1.08 10.94 21.27
N THR A 265 1.24 11.56 20.10
CA THR A 265 2.13 11.03 19.04
C THR A 265 3.36 11.90 18.88
N VAL A 266 4.54 11.29 18.88
CA VAL A 266 5.79 11.92 18.42
C VAL A 266 6.24 11.23 17.14
N CYS A 267 6.26 11.97 16.04
CA CYS A 267 6.74 11.48 14.75
C CYS A 267 7.97 12.26 14.30
N ALA A 268 9.13 11.60 14.23
CA ALA A 268 10.36 12.25 13.78
C ALA A 268 10.49 12.23 12.25
N GLU A 269 10.91 13.35 11.66
CA GLU A 269 11.16 13.47 10.22
C GLU A 269 12.30 14.46 9.97
N VAL A 270 13.30 14.02 9.19
CA VAL A 270 14.49 14.82 8.86
C VAL A 270 14.22 15.82 7.74
N ASN A 271 13.28 15.54 6.84
CA ASN A 271 12.99 16.38 5.69
C ASN A 271 12.03 17.52 6.07
N PRO A 272 12.48 18.79 6.11
CA PRO A 272 11.63 19.91 6.48
C PRO A 272 10.43 20.09 5.55
N LYS A 273 10.56 19.71 4.27
CA LYS A 273 9.44 19.80 3.30
C LYS A 273 8.31 18.84 3.67
N ALA A 274 8.64 17.62 4.11
CA ALA A 274 7.65 16.64 4.55
C ALA A 274 6.93 17.10 5.82
N VAL A 275 7.69 17.57 6.82
CA VAL A 275 7.14 18.17 8.07
C VAL A 275 6.15 19.29 7.75
N MET A 276 6.58 20.29 6.96
CA MET A 276 5.75 21.44 6.62
C MET A 276 4.50 21.04 5.83
N THR A 277 4.61 20.06 4.94
CA THR A 277 3.47 19.54 4.18
C THR A 277 2.41 18.97 5.12
N ARG A 278 2.79 18.08 6.06
CA ARG A 278 1.83 17.44 6.98
C ARG A 278 1.25 18.42 8.00
N HIS A 279 2.05 19.36 8.48
CA HIS A 279 1.56 20.43 9.34
C HIS A 279 0.53 21.33 8.60
N SER A 280 0.82 21.73 7.35
CA SER A 280 -0.12 22.54 6.56
C SER A 280 -1.44 21.83 6.23
N GLN A 281 -1.43 20.49 6.21
CA GLN A 281 -2.62 19.65 6.00
C GLN A 281 -3.44 19.48 7.28
N GLY A 282 -2.95 19.92 8.44
CA GLY A 282 -3.57 19.67 9.75
C GLY A 282 -3.49 18.19 10.17
N TRP A 283 -2.47 17.49 9.68
CA TRP A 283 -2.20 16.09 10.05
C TRP A 283 -1.23 16.00 11.23
N VAL A 284 -0.39 17.01 11.39
CA VAL A 284 0.48 17.26 12.54
C VAL A 284 -0.03 18.53 13.21
N ASP A 285 -0.14 18.53 14.55
CA ASP A 285 -0.61 19.70 15.31
C ASP A 285 0.54 20.65 15.68
N GLU A 286 1.70 20.11 16.03
CA GLU A 286 2.85 20.88 16.52
C GLU A 286 4.16 20.44 15.83
N VAL A 287 5.08 21.38 15.62
CA VAL A 287 6.42 21.11 15.07
C VAL A 287 7.48 21.60 16.06
N ILE A 288 8.34 20.70 16.52
CA ILE A 288 9.41 21.00 17.48
C ILE A 288 10.76 20.59 16.87
N LYS A 289 11.81 21.39 17.14
CA LYS A 289 13.18 21.15 16.67
C LYS A 289 14.17 20.84 17.78
N ASP A 290 13.88 21.28 18.99
CA ASP A 290 14.72 21.08 20.17
C ASP A 290 14.24 19.87 20.98
N LEU A 291 15.16 19.00 21.37
CA LEU A 291 14.83 17.77 22.11
C LEU A 291 14.36 18.06 23.54
N GLU A 292 14.83 19.13 24.17
CA GLU A 292 14.48 19.42 25.56
C GLU A 292 13.06 20.03 25.60
N GLU A 293 12.75 20.89 24.63
CA GLU A 293 11.40 21.39 24.37
C GLU A 293 10.43 20.23 24.10
N LEU A 294 10.82 19.27 23.24
CA LEU A 294 10.03 18.09 22.93
C LEU A 294 9.73 17.28 24.20
N SER A 295 10.75 17.01 25.01
CA SER A 295 10.63 16.27 26.26
C SER A 295 9.67 16.96 27.26
N GLN A 296 9.79 18.28 27.41
CA GLN A 296 8.87 19.05 28.26
C GLN A 296 7.44 19.00 27.75
N ARG A 297 7.25 19.16 26.43
CA ARG A 297 5.93 19.14 25.79
C ARG A 297 5.25 17.78 25.92
N VAL A 298 5.99 16.70 25.72
CA VAL A 298 5.50 15.32 25.85
C VAL A 298 5.06 15.04 27.28
N ARG A 299 5.85 15.41 28.29
CA ARG A 299 5.46 15.21 29.71
C ARG A 299 4.15 15.91 30.02
N LYS A 300 3.99 17.16 29.58
CA LYS A 300 2.75 17.92 29.74
C LYS A 300 1.57 17.24 29.03
N ALA A 301 1.76 16.80 27.78
CA ALA A 301 0.72 16.12 27.00
C ALA A 301 0.23 14.85 27.70
N LYS A 302 1.16 14.03 28.21
CA LYS A 302 0.86 12.80 28.95
C LYS A 302 0.11 13.09 30.25
N GLU A 303 0.55 14.09 31.02
CA GLU A 303 -0.09 14.50 32.27
C GLU A 303 -1.53 14.99 32.06
N GLN A 304 -1.75 15.77 30.99
CA GLN A 304 -3.05 16.34 30.64
C GLN A 304 -3.92 15.37 29.83
N LYS A 305 -3.41 14.18 29.49
CA LYS A 305 -4.08 13.17 28.65
C LYS A 305 -4.59 13.75 27.34
N GLU A 306 -3.77 14.59 26.72
CA GLU A 306 -4.07 15.23 25.44
C GLU A 306 -4.05 14.22 24.29
N SER A 307 -4.89 14.44 23.28
CA SER A 307 -4.74 13.86 21.95
C SER A 307 -4.04 14.91 21.09
N VAL A 308 -2.74 14.74 20.89
CA VAL A 308 -1.90 15.70 20.17
C VAL A 308 -0.78 15.00 19.42
N SER A 309 -0.52 15.47 18.21
CA SER A 309 0.55 14.99 17.35
C SER A 309 1.66 16.03 17.19
N ILE A 310 2.88 15.61 17.51
CA ILE A 310 4.07 16.44 17.52
C ILE A 310 5.05 15.88 16.49
N ALA A 311 5.36 16.66 15.46
CA ALA A 311 6.47 16.36 14.57
C ALA A 311 7.77 16.86 15.18
N TYR A 312 8.73 15.96 15.38
CA TYR A 312 10.11 16.34 15.67
C TYR A 312 10.86 16.49 14.34
N GLN A 313 11.25 17.71 13.99
CA GLN A 313 12.02 17.95 12.77
C GLN A 313 13.51 17.64 13.03
N GLY A 314 13.86 16.37 12.95
CA GLY A 314 15.18 15.81 13.22
C GLY A 314 15.18 14.29 13.05
N ASN A 315 16.23 13.61 13.52
CA ASN A 315 16.35 12.17 13.36
C ASN A 315 15.60 11.41 14.46
N VAL A 316 14.92 10.31 14.11
CA VAL A 316 14.21 9.46 15.07
C VAL A 316 15.16 8.82 16.10
N VAL A 317 16.40 8.51 15.69
CA VAL A 317 17.40 7.92 16.60
C VAL A 317 17.68 8.87 17.76
N ASP A 318 17.77 10.17 17.49
CA ASP A 318 18.01 11.18 18.52
C ASP A 318 16.86 11.23 19.52
N VAL A 319 15.60 11.09 19.07
CA VAL A 319 14.43 11.00 19.96
C VAL A 319 14.48 9.75 20.85
N TRP A 320 14.77 8.58 20.27
CA TRP A 320 14.87 7.33 21.01
C TRP A 320 15.97 7.38 22.09
N GLU A 321 17.16 7.83 21.72
CA GLU A 321 18.31 7.99 22.62
C GLU A 321 18.03 9.04 23.71
N HIS A 322 17.44 10.18 23.33
CA HIS A 322 17.12 11.26 24.26
C HIS A 322 16.05 10.86 25.27
N PHE A 323 14.94 10.23 24.84
CA PHE A 323 13.90 9.76 25.76
C PHE A 323 14.40 8.65 26.70
N ALA A 324 15.37 7.84 26.26
CA ALA A 324 16.01 6.86 27.14
C ALA A 324 16.82 7.54 28.25
N LYS A 325 17.55 8.61 27.92
CA LYS A 325 18.35 9.42 28.84
C LYS A 325 17.48 10.19 29.84
N GLU A 326 16.39 10.80 29.37
CA GLU A 326 15.45 11.58 30.18
C GLU A 326 14.45 10.70 30.96
N ASP A 327 14.51 9.38 30.82
CA ASP A 327 13.59 8.42 31.44
C ASP A 327 12.11 8.75 31.13
N ILE A 328 11.84 9.08 29.86
CA ILE A 328 10.47 9.26 29.36
C ILE A 328 9.94 7.90 28.95
N GLN A 329 8.90 7.44 29.65
CA GLN A 329 8.24 6.18 29.32
C GLN A 329 7.50 6.29 27.99
N ILE A 330 7.90 5.45 27.03
CA ILE A 330 7.21 5.25 25.76
C ILE A 330 6.30 4.04 25.91
N ASP A 331 5.02 4.20 25.60
CA ASP A 331 4.03 3.12 25.71
C ASP A 331 4.04 2.26 24.44
N LEU A 332 3.97 2.93 23.28
CA LEU A 332 4.04 2.32 21.96
C LEU A 332 5.22 2.87 21.14
N GLY A 333 5.97 1.97 20.51
CA GLY A 333 7.06 2.29 19.60
C GLY A 333 6.86 1.65 18.23
N SER A 334 7.16 2.38 17.16
CA SER A 334 7.26 1.83 15.81
C SER A 334 8.23 2.62 14.94
N ASP A 335 8.36 2.23 13.68
CA ASP A 335 9.13 2.92 12.64
C ASP A 335 8.43 2.78 11.28
N GLN A 336 8.35 3.87 10.53
CA GLN A 336 7.80 3.86 9.17
C GLN A 336 8.67 4.68 8.20
N THR A 337 9.98 4.68 8.42
CA THR A 337 10.95 5.07 7.39
C THR A 337 10.88 4.11 6.18
N SER A 338 11.48 4.46 5.05
CA SER A 338 11.36 3.66 3.82
C SER A 338 12.51 2.66 3.65
N LEU A 339 12.64 1.72 4.60
CA LEU A 339 13.69 0.70 4.62
C LEU A 339 13.49 -0.43 3.59
N HIS A 340 12.42 -0.38 2.78
CA HIS A 340 12.33 -1.14 1.52
C HIS A 340 13.28 -0.60 0.43
N ASN A 341 13.83 0.62 0.62
CA ASN A 341 14.83 1.23 -0.26
C ASN A 341 15.84 2.09 0.55
N PRO A 342 16.63 1.47 1.45
CA PRO A 342 17.44 2.17 2.44
C PRO A 342 18.58 3.00 1.81
N TRP A 343 19.08 2.61 0.63
CA TRP A 343 20.27 3.19 0.01
C TRP A 343 19.99 4.36 -0.93
N ALA A 344 18.72 4.63 -1.26
CA ALA A 344 18.33 5.68 -2.19
C ALA A 344 17.26 6.60 -1.57
N GLY A 345 17.59 7.12 -0.39
CA GLY A 345 16.83 8.17 0.30
C GLY A 345 15.66 7.65 1.13
N GLY A 346 15.64 6.35 1.43
CA GLY A 346 14.60 5.73 2.25
C GLY A 346 14.84 5.85 3.76
N TYR A 347 16.11 5.90 4.18
CA TYR A 347 16.53 6.08 5.56
C TYR A 347 17.71 7.05 5.63
N TYR A 348 17.68 7.97 6.60
CA TYR A 348 18.71 9.00 6.77
C TYR A 348 19.47 8.74 8.07
N PRO A 349 20.81 8.59 8.01
CA PRO A 349 21.60 8.22 9.18
C PRO A 349 21.65 9.33 10.22
N ALA A 350 21.63 8.96 11.49
CA ALA A 350 21.80 9.88 12.61
C ALA A 350 23.22 10.47 12.64
N GLY A 351 23.34 11.73 13.07
CA GLY A 351 24.61 12.47 13.10
C GLY A 351 24.99 13.16 11.80
N LEU A 352 24.19 13.03 10.73
CA LEU A 352 24.28 13.84 9.52
C LEU A 352 23.01 14.67 9.34
N SER A 353 23.14 15.86 8.77
CA SER A 353 21.98 16.62 8.30
C SER A 353 21.32 15.96 7.08
N PHE A 354 20.10 16.39 6.76
CA PHE A 354 19.38 15.94 5.57
C PHE A 354 20.16 16.28 4.28
N GLU A 355 20.72 17.48 4.20
CA GLU A 355 21.51 17.96 3.06
C GLU A 355 22.82 17.18 2.90
N GLU A 356 23.57 16.96 3.99
CA GLU A 356 24.80 16.15 3.97
C GLU A 356 24.52 14.71 3.56
N SER A 357 23.43 14.13 4.07
CA SER A 357 23.00 12.78 3.69
C SER A 357 22.69 12.66 2.20
N ASN A 358 22.02 13.67 1.62
CA ASN A 358 21.71 13.68 0.19
C ASN A 358 22.97 13.79 -0.68
N LEU A 359 23.94 14.61 -0.26
CA LEU A 359 25.22 14.75 -0.95
C LEU A 359 26.02 13.44 -0.88
N LEU A 360 26.14 12.86 0.32
CA LEU A 360 26.85 11.60 0.53
C LEU A 360 26.23 10.43 -0.23
N MET A 361 24.90 10.35 -0.27
CA MET A 361 24.17 9.34 -1.03
C MET A 361 24.47 9.42 -2.53
N ALA A 362 24.67 10.62 -3.08
CA ALA A 362 24.93 10.83 -4.50
C ALA A 362 26.41 10.63 -4.86
N GLU A 363 27.33 11.13 -4.02
CA GLU A 363 28.76 11.19 -4.31
C GLU A 363 29.52 9.95 -3.81
N GLU A 364 29.13 9.41 -2.64
CA GLU A 364 29.82 8.31 -1.95
C GLU A 364 28.83 7.26 -1.39
N PRO A 365 28.09 6.55 -2.26
CA PRO A 365 26.98 5.68 -1.85
C PRO A 365 27.37 4.53 -0.91
N GLU A 366 28.60 4.02 -1.01
CA GLU A 366 29.09 2.98 -0.09
C GLU A 366 29.29 3.53 1.33
N ILE A 367 29.80 4.76 1.48
CA ILE A 367 29.94 5.41 2.79
C ILE A 367 28.55 5.75 3.36
N PHE A 368 27.64 6.23 2.51
CA PHE A 368 26.25 6.45 2.92
C PHE A 368 25.62 5.17 3.49
N LYS A 369 25.81 4.04 2.81
CA LYS A 369 25.33 2.73 3.26
C LYS A 369 25.94 2.33 4.62
N GLU A 370 27.24 2.50 4.82
CA GLU A 370 27.89 2.23 6.11
C GLU A 370 27.27 3.08 7.23
N LYS A 371 27.02 4.36 6.96
CA LYS A 371 26.38 5.29 7.91
C LYS A 371 24.94 4.91 8.24
N VAL A 372 24.16 4.48 7.25
CA VAL A 372 22.80 3.96 7.47
C VAL A 372 22.84 2.73 8.38
N GLN A 373 23.74 1.78 8.12
CA GLN A 373 23.89 0.58 8.95
C GLN A 373 24.32 0.91 10.39
N GLU A 374 25.23 1.88 10.57
CA GLU A 374 25.62 2.40 11.89
C GLU A 374 24.43 2.99 12.65
N SER A 375 23.62 3.80 11.97
CA SER A 375 22.42 4.41 12.54
C SER A 375 21.35 3.38 12.92
N LEU A 376 21.15 2.34 12.10
CA LEU A 376 20.22 1.24 12.40
C LEU A 376 20.61 0.50 13.68
N ARG A 377 21.91 0.22 13.88
CA ARG A 377 22.40 -0.39 15.13
C ARG A 377 22.10 0.49 16.35
N ARG A 378 22.38 1.80 16.25
CA ARG A 378 22.06 2.77 17.32
C ARG A 378 20.56 2.82 17.63
N GLN A 379 19.72 2.90 16.59
CA GLN A 379 18.26 2.91 16.75
C GLN A 379 17.78 1.66 17.48
N THR A 380 18.25 0.48 17.07
CA THR A 380 17.92 -0.78 17.72
C THR A 380 18.38 -0.82 19.17
N ASP A 381 19.59 -0.37 19.50
CA ASP A 381 20.06 -0.36 20.89
C ASP A 381 19.22 0.55 21.81
N ALA A 382 18.76 1.68 21.28
CA ALA A 382 17.85 2.57 22.00
C ALA A 382 16.46 1.93 22.20
N ILE A 383 15.88 1.32 21.15
CA ILE A 383 14.62 0.55 21.24
C ILE A 383 14.74 -0.61 22.24
N ASN A 384 15.87 -1.34 22.22
CA ASN A 384 16.17 -2.41 23.17
C ASN A 384 16.17 -1.90 24.61
N SER A 385 16.63 -0.67 24.83
CA SER A 385 16.67 -0.03 26.16
C SER A 385 15.27 0.35 26.66
N HIS A 386 14.41 0.86 25.77
CA HIS A 386 13.01 1.19 26.08
C HIS A 386 12.15 -0.05 26.30
N THR A 387 12.30 -1.08 25.46
CA THR A 387 11.53 -2.33 25.57
C THR A 387 11.88 -3.12 26.83
N LYS A 388 13.12 -3.04 27.33
CA LYS A 388 13.49 -3.52 28.68
C LYS A 388 12.71 -2.85 29.81
N LYS A 389 12.21 -1.62 29.60
CA LYS A 389 11.36 -0.87 30.55
C LYS A 389 9.86 -1.05 30.29
N GLY A 390 9.47 -1.90 29.33
CA GLY A 390 8.08 -2.23 29.05
C GLY A 390 7.46 -1.51 27.85
N THR A 391 8.23 -0.77 27.05
CA THR A 391 7.72 -0.24 25.77
C THR A 391 7.33 -1.39 24.84
N TYR A 392 6.13 -1.33 24.28
CA TYR A 392 5.70 -2.26 23.25
C TYR A 392 6.12 -1.73 21.87
N PHE A 393 7.17 -2.33 21.32
CA PHE A 393 7.67 -2.01 19.97
C PHE A 393 7.18 -3.03 18.95
N PHE A 394 6.76 -2.53 17.79
CA PHE A 394 6.37 -3.38 16.66
C PHE A 394 6.85 -2.78 15.33
N ASP A 395 7.23 -3.66 14.40
CA ASP A 395 7.63 -3.28 13.03
C ASP A 395 6.39 -2.97 12.18
N TYR A 396 6.41 -1.84 11.47
CA TYR A 396 5.26 -1.38 10.66
C TYR A 396 5.22 -1.97 9.24
N GLY A 397 6.00 -3.02 8.98
CA GLY A 397 6.09 -3.68 7.69
C GLY A 397 6.81 -2.87 6.63
N ASN A 398 7.84 -2.12 7.05
CA ASN A 398 8.70 -1.27 6.22
C ASN A 398 10.11 -1.88 6.01
N ALA A 399 10.32 -3.13 6.44
CA ALA A 399 11.60 -3.84 6.43
C ALA A 399 12.63 -3.33 7.47
N PHE A 400 12.20 -2.64 8.54
CA PHE A 400 13.10 -2.18 9.59
C PHE A 400 13.86 -3.33 10.25
N LEU A 401 13.17 -4.36 10.74
CA LEU A 401 13.82 -5.50 11.40
C LEU A 401 14.76 -6.26 10.44
N LEU A 402 14.36 -6.37 9.17
CA LEU A 402 15.14 -7.06 8.14
C LEU A 402 16.45 -6.31 7.84
N GLU A 403 16.39 -5.01 7.59
CA GLU A 403 17.58 -4.20 7.31
C GLU A 403 18.45 -3.99 8.56
N ALA A 404 17.84 -3.87 9.75
CA ALA A 404 18.58 -3.84 11.01
C ALA A 404 19.34 -5.16 11.25
N SER A 405 18.70 -6.30 10.97
CA SER A 405 19.34 -7.63 11.03
C SER A 405 20.53 -7.71 10.05
N ARG A 406 20.33 -7.28 8.80
CA ARG A 406 21.40 -7.19 7.77
C ARG A 406 22.53 -6.23 8.17
N ALA A 407 22.25 -5.20 8.97
CA ALA A 407 23.22 -4.24 9.49
C ALA A 407 24.00 -4.74 10.73
N GLY A 408 23.70 -5.93 11.24
CA GLY A 408 24.31 -6.47 12.46
C GLY A 408 23.73 -5.88 13.75
N ALA A 409 22.48 -5.43 13.74
CA ALA A 409 21.80 -5.00 14.95
C ALA A 409 21.33 -6.19 15.82
N LYS A 410 21.27 -5.98 17.13
CA LYS A 410 20.78 -6.98 18.10
C LYS A 410 19.26 -7.03 18.08
N ILE A 411 18.71 -7.75 17.11
CA ILE A 411 17.27 -7.81 16.81
C ILE A 411 16.69 -9.23 16.89
N HIS A 412 17.45 -10.18 17.43
CA HIS A 412 17.03 -11.56 17.72
C HIS A 412 17.19 -11.84 19.21
N ARG A 413 16.58 -12.91 19.71
CA ARG A 413 16.77 -13.38 21.10
C ARG A 413 17.37 -14.77 21.14
N ASP A 414 18.36 -15.01 21.99
CA ASP A 414 18.82 -16.37 22.30
C ASP A 414 17.76 -17.14 23.13
N PRO A 415 17.91 -18.46 23.34
CA PRO A 415 16.99 -19.25 24.16
C PRO A 415 16.83 -18.74 25.60
N GLU A 416 17.82 -18.02 26.13
CA GLU A 416 17.81 -17.38 27.45
C GLU A 416 17.13 -16.00 27.46
N GLY A 417 16.76 -15.47 26.29
CA GLY A 417 16.07 -14.19 26.11
C GLY A 417 16.99 -12.97 25.96
N HIS A 418 18.31 -13.15 25.83
CA HIS A 418 19.23 -12.05 25.57
C HIS A 418 19.20 -11.60 24.11
N MET A 419 19.33 -10.28 23.90
CA MET A 419 19.35 -9.71 22.55
C MET A 419 20.69 -10.02 21.85
N ILE A 420 20.61 -10.66 20.68
CA ILE A 420 21.76 -11.12 19.88
C ILE A 420 21.66 -10.66 18.43
N GLU A 421 22.81 -10.67 17.75
CA GLU A 421 22.92 -10.41 16.31
C GLU A 421 22.56 -11.65 15.49
N ALA A 422 22.18 -11.47 14.22
CA ALA A 422 21.82 -12.56 13.32
C ALA A 422 22.95 -13.59 13.11
N SER A 423 24.22 -13.16 13.13
CA SER A 423 25.38 -14.05 13.01
C SER A 423 25.58 -14.97 14.21
N SER A 424 24.95 -14.67 15.34
CA SER A 424 24.97 -15.47 16.57
C SER A 424 23.69 -16.26 16.78
N ALA A 425 22.70 -16.09 15.90
CA ALA A 425 21.45 -16.80 15.96
C ALA A 425 21.53 -18.17 15.29
N GLU A 426 20.75 -19.13 15.80
CA GLU A 426 20.50 -20.37 15.09
C GLU A 426 19.68 -20.12 13.81
N GLU A 427 19.83 -20.98 12.82
CA GLU A 427 19.09 -20.88 11.57
C GLU A 427 17.58 -20.99 11.83
N GLY A 428 16.82 -20.01 11.35
CA GLY A 428 15.35 -19.97 11.51
C GLY A 428 14.84 -19.26 12.77
N ILE A 429 15.70 -18.58 13.54
CA ILE A 429 15.23 -17.75 14.66
C ILE A 429 14.37 -16.57 14.16
N ASP A 430 13.27 -16.28 14.86
CA ASP A 430 12.45 -15.10 14.56
C ASP A 430 13.09 -13.80 15.10
N PHE A 431 12.56 -12.67 14.67
CA PHE A 431 12.94 -11.37 15.23
C PHE A 431 12.45 -11.22 16.68
N ALA A 432 13.17 -10.44 17.47
CA ALA A 432 12.83 -10.10 18.85
C ALA A 432 11.53 -9.27 18.95
N TYR A 433 11.15 -8.57 17.89
CA TYR A 433 9.94 -7.78 17.86
C TYR A 433 9.00 -8.31 16.78
N PRO A 434 7.70 -8.39 17.04
CA PRO A 434 6.75 -8.77 16.01
C PRO A 434 6.54 -7.63 15.01
N SER A 435 6.12 -7.97 13.80
CA SER A 435 5.47 -6.97 12.95
C SER A 435 4.04 -6.68 13.45
N TYR A 436 3.49 -5.52 13.08
CA TYR A 436 2.11 -5.18 13.40
C TYR A 436 1.11 -6.21 12.85
N VAL A 437 1.42 -6.88 11.73
CA VAL A 437 0.57 -7.96 11.25
C VAL A 437 0.73 -9.22 12.09
N GLN A 438 1.96 -9.56 12.46
CA GLN A 438 2.22 -10.77 13.24
C GLN A 438 1.43 -10.80 14.55
N ASP A 439 1.38 -9.67 15.26
CA ASP A 439 0.83 -9.63 16.62
C ASP A 439 -0.48 -8.84 16.75
N ILE A 440 -0.84 -7.99 15.78
CA ILE A 440 -2.06 -7.18 15.84
C ILE A 440 -3.01 -7.54 14.68
N MET A 441 -2.69 -7.13 13.45
CA MET A 441 -3.65 -7.20 12.34
C MET A 441 -3.96 -8.62 11.87
N GLY A 442 -2.99 -9.53 11.90
CA GLY A 442 -3.21 -10.94 11.56
C GLY A 442 -4.23 -11.57 12.51
N PRO A 443 -3.89 -11.71 13.81
CA PRO A 443 -4.76 -12.34 14.80
C PRO A 443 -6.08 -11.60 15.02
N MET A 444 -6.10 -10.27 14.97
CA MET A 444 -7.28 -9.47 15.31
C MET A 444 -8.13 -9.05 14.11
N CYS A 445 -7.64 -9.17 12.87
CA CYS A 445 -8.40 -8.76 11.69
C CYS A 445 -8.39 -9.84 10.61
N PHE A 446 -7.24 -10.13 10.01
CA PHE A 446 -7.16 -11.01 8.83
C PHE A 446 -7.62 -12.43 9.11
N ASP A 447 -7.32 -12.97 10.29
CA ASP A 447 -7.77 -14.31 10.66
C ASP A 447 -9.30 -14.38 10.77
N PHE A 448 -9.99 -13.25 10.96
CA PHE A 448 -11.46 -13.13 10.93
C PHE A 448 -12.02 -12.62 9.59
N GLY A 449 -11.18 -12.43 8.58
CA GLY A 449 -11.55 -11.92 7.26
C GLY A 449 -11.66 -10.39 7.14
N PHE A 450 -11.42 -9.64 8.23
CA PHE A 450 -11.45 -8.18 8.18
C PHE A 450 -10.23 -7.65 7.45
N GLY A 451 -10.47 -6.84 6.43
CA GLY A 451 -9.42 -6.19 5.66
C GLY A 451 -9.96 -5.04 4.84
N PRO A 452 -9.09 -4.33 4.10
CA PRO A 452 -9.44 -3.08 3.45
C PRO A 452 -10.57 -3.28 2.44
N PHE A 453 -11.69 -2.63 2.67
CA PHE A 453 -12.79 -2.51 1.74
C PHE A 453 -12.94 -1.05 1.38
N ARG A 454 -12.68 -0.71 0.11
CA ARG A 454 -12.74 0.66 -0.37
C ARG A 454 -13.66 0.79 -1.57
N TRP A 455 -14.19 2.00 -1.75
CA TRP A 455 -15.01 2.32 -2.89
C TRP A 455 -14.76 3.73 -3.39
N VAL A 456 -15.10 3.96 -4.65
CA VAL A 456 -15.05 5.25 -5.33
C VAL A 456 -16.40 5.52 -5.98
N CYS A 457 -16.97 6.70 -5.72
CA CYS A 457 -18.17 7.18 -6.38
C CYS A 457 -17.80 7.72 -7.77
N ALA A 458 -18.13 6.97 -8.82
CA ALA A 458 -17.73 7.27 -10.20
C ALA A 458 -18.41 8.52 -10.76
N SER A 459 -19.42 9.06 -10.08
CA SER A 459 -20.04 10.36 -10.38
C SER A 459 -19.15 11.56 -10.04
N GLY A 460 -18.15 11.38 -9.17
CA GLY A 460 -17.32 12.46 -8.64
C GLY A 460 -18.05 13.39 -7.66
N LYS A 461 -19.27 13.06 -7.23
CA LYS A 461 -20.10 13.89 -6.35
C LYS A 461 -19.84 13.62 -4.87
N LYS A 462 -19.71 14.69 -4.08
CA LYS A 462 -19.57 14.58 -2.61
C LYS A 462 -20.84 14.02 -1.97
N GLU A 463 -21.99 14.28 -2.56
CA GLU A 463 -23.30 13.81 -2.09
C GLU A 463 -23.41 12.28 -2.19
N ASP A 464 -22.86 11.67 -3.24
CA ASP A 464 -22.82 10.21 -3.38
C ASP A 464 -21.89 9.59 -2.33
N LEU A 465 -20.76 10.24 -2.03
CA LEU A 465 -19.87 9.80 -0.96
C LEU A 465 -20.55 9.88 0.41
N ALA A 466 -21.27 10.95 0.68
CA ALA A 466 -22.00 11.10 1.94
C ALA A 466 -23.12 10.05 2.09
N LYS A 467 -23.83 9.73 1.00
CA LYS A 467 -24.84 8.66 1.00
C LYS A 467 -24.22 7.29 1.18
N THR A 468 -23.10 7.01 0.51
CA THR A 468 -22.40 5.72 0.67
C THR A 468 -21.82 5.55 2.08
N ASP A 469 -21.29 6.62 2.70
CA ASP A 469 -20.89 6.62 4.12
C ASP A 469 -22.09 6.27 5.03
N ALA A 470 -23.25 6.88 4.80
CA ALA A 470 -24.47 6.62 5.57
C ALA A 470 -24.98 5.17 5.38
N ILE A 471 -25.00 4.67 4.14
CA ILE A 471 -25.41 3.29 3.83
C ILE A 471 -24.47 2.30 4.50
N ALA A 472 -23.15 2.47 4.38
CA ALA A 472 -22.18 1.59 5.00
C ALA A 472 -22.33 1.58 6.53
N THR A 473 -22.54 2.75 7.15
CA THR A 473 -22.82 2.88 8.59
C THR A 473 -24.05 2.08 9.00
N GLN A 474 -25.18 2.25 8.29
CA GLN A 474 -26.43 1.55 8.59
C GLN A 474 -26.29 0.03 8.45
N VAL A 475 -25.60 -0.43 7.40
CA VAL A 475 -25.35 -1.87 7.18
C VAL A 475 -24.51 -2.44 8.32
N LEU A 476 -23.40 -1.79 8.70
CA LEU A 476 -22.53 -2.26 9.77
C LEU A 476 -23.24 -2.26 11.13
N GLN A 477 -24.01 -1.22 11.46
CA GLN A 477 -24.80 -1.16 12.69
C GLN A 477 -25.82 -2.29 12.78
N ARG A 478 -26.57 -2.54 11.69
CA ARG A 478 -27.52 -3.65 11.61
C ARG A 478 -26.83 -5.01 11.78
N LEU A 479 -25.67 -5.20 11.16
CA LEU A 479 -24.91 -6.44 11.30
C LEU A 479 -24.42 -6.62 12.75
N GLN A 480 -23.94 -5.55 13.37
CA GLN A 480 -23.41 -5.55 14.74
C GLN A 480 -24.39 -6.10 15.79
N GLU A 481 -25.71 -5.98 15.57
CA GLU A 481 -26.74 -6.50 16.47
C GLU A 481 -26.65 -8.02 16.68
N ASN A 482 -26.12 -8.76 15.69
CA ASN A 482 -26.11 -10.23 15.69
C ASN A 482 -24.73 -10.84 15.37
N VAL A 483 -23.63 -10.06 15.50
CA VAL A 483 -22.29 -10.61 15.30
C VAL A 483 -21.77 -11.36 16.52
N PRO A 484 -20.99 -12.44 16.32
CA PRO A 484 -20.36 -13.18 17.42
C PRO A 484 -19.32 -12.32 18.15
N GLN A 485 -19.06 -12.66 19.41
CA GLN A 485 -18.22 -11.88 20.32
C GLN A 485 -16.83 -11.62 19.75
N GLU A 486 -16.27 -12.59 19.03
CA GLU A 486 -14.94 -12.59 18.43
C GLU A 486 -14.71 -11.44 17.45
N ILE A 487 -15.77 -10.91 16.82
CA ILE A 487 -15.66 -9.85 15.80
C ILE A 487 -16.35 -8.54 16.18
N GLN A 488 -16.95 -8.46 17.38
CA GLN A 488 -17.67 -7.26 17.84
C GLN A 488 -16.77 -6.03 17.87
N GLN A 489 -15.51 -6.21 18.27
CA GLN A 489 -14.57 -5.09 18.39
C GLN A 489 -14.23 -4.48 17.04
N GLN A 490 -13.95 -5.32 16.05
CA GLN A 490 -13.58 -4.92 14.69
C GLN A 490 -14.78 -4.22 14.03
N MET A 491 -16.00 -4.70 14.25
CA MET A 491 -17.21 -4.01 13.80
C MET A 491 -17.34 -2.62 14.42
N GLN A 492 -17.17 -2.50 15.75
CA GLN A 492 -17.27 -1.23 16.44
C GLN A 492 -16.23 -0.21 15.95
N ASP A 493 -14.98 -0.63 15.79
CA ASP A 493 -13.90 0.24 15.32
C ASP A 493 -14.19 0.81 13.94
N ASN A 494 -14.73 -0.01 13.04
CA ASN A 494 -15.05 0.40 11.69
C ASN A 494 -16.33 1.25 11.59
N ILE A 495 -17.30 1.05 12.49
CA ILE A 495 -18.48 1.92 12.64
C ILE A 495 -18.06 3.30 13.14
N GLN A 496 -17.23 3.36 14.18
CA GLN A 496 -16.71 4.63 14.70
C GLN A 496 -15.90 5.37 13.63
N TRP A 497 -15.06 4.64 12.90
CA TRP A 497 -14.29 5.21 11.79
C TRP A 497 -15.19 5.84 10.73
N ILE A 498 -16.18 5.10 10.19
CA ILE A 498 -16.99 5.60 9.08
C ILE A 498 -17.85 6.80 9.50
N GLN A 499 -18.32 6.84 10.75
CA GLN A 499 -19.04 7.97 11.31
C GLN A 499 -18.18 9.24 11.42
N GLY A 500 -16.91 9.10 11.78
CA GLY A 500 -15.95 10.22 11.90
C GLY A 500 -15.19 10.55 10.61
N ALA A 501 -15.30 9.75 9.55
CA ALA A 501 -14.42 9.85 8.38
C ALA A 501 -14.55 11.18 7.61
N GLN A 502 -15.74 11.80 7.61
CA GLN A 502 -15.97 13.09 6.97
C GLN A 502 -15.33 14.26 7.71
N GLU A 503 -15.38 14.24 9.05
CA GLU A 503 -14.83 15.29 9.91
C GLU A 503 -13.31 15.42 9.74
N ASN A 504 -12.66 14.30 9.42
CA ASN A 504 -11.22 14.23 9.18
C ASN A 504 -10.76 14.78 7.82
N LYS A 505 -11.67 15.05 6.88
CA LYS A 505 -11.38 15.67 5.56
C LYS A 505 -10.24 14.98 4.78
N LEU A 506 -10.23 13.65 4.74
CA LEU A 506 -9.13 12.85 4.16
C LEU A 506 -9.24 12.59 2.64
N VAL A 507 -10.31 13.06 1.99
CA VAL A 507 -10.57 12.82 0.57
C VAL A 507 -9.66 13.69 -0.28
N VAL A 508 -8.93 13.06 -1.21
CA VAL A 508 -8.06 13.72 -2.20
C VAL A 508 -8.28 13.04 -3.56
N GLY A 509 -8.42 13.84 -4.62
CA GLY A 509 -8.78 13.34 -5.95
C GLY A 509 -10.23 12.83 -6.00
N SER A 510 -10.40 11.56 -6.36
CA SER A 510 -11.71 10.92 -6.47
C SER A 510 -12.48 10.87 -5.15
N GLN A 511 -13.81 10.90 -5.25
CA GLN A 511 -14.70 10.76 -4.09
C GLN A 511 -14.70 9.31 -3.63
N ALA A 512 -13.84 9.02 -2.65
CA ALA A 512 -13.52 7.67 -2.22
C ALA A 512 -13.57 7.52 -0.70
N ARG A 513 -13.82 6.29 -0.25
CA ARG A 513 -13.79 5.90 1.16
C ARG A 513 -13.18 4.51 1.34
N ILE A 514 -12.71 4.25 2.55
CA ILE A 514 -12.24 2.95 3.02
C ILE A 514 -12.82 2.64 4.41
N LEU A 515 -12.94 1.36 4.72
CA LEU A 515 -13.06 0.80 6.07
C LEU A 515 -12.57 -0.66 6.03
N TYR A 516 -12.55 -1.36 7.16
CA TYR A 516 -12.35 -2.82 7.20
C TYR A 516 -13.68 -3.55 7.38
N ALA A 517 -13.87 -4.62 6.60
CA ALA A 517 -15.03 -5.50 6.71
C ALA A 517 -14.65 -6.95 6.38
N ASP A 518 -15.35 -7.90 7.03
CA ASP A 518 -15.28 -9.33 6.74
C ASP A 518 -16.11 -9.70 5.49
N ALA A 519 -16.18 -10.99 5.13
CA ALA A 519 -16.89 -11.45 3.94
C ALA A 519 -18.34 -10.96 3.89
N GLN A 520 -19.07 -11.12 5.00
CA GLN A 520 -20.47 -10.71 5.10
C GLN A 520 -20.61 -9.20 5.02
N GLY A 521 -19.79 -8.44 5.76
CA GLY A 521 -19.80 -6.98 5.73
C GLY A 521 -19.54 -6.43 4.32
N ARG A 522 -18.53 -6.96 3.62
CA ARG A 522 -18.21 -6.55 2.23
C ARG A 522 -19.39 -6.81 1.29
N MET A 523 -19.97 -8.01 1.34
CA MET A 523 -21.09 -8.39 0.47
C MET A 523 -22.35 -7.56 0.75
N GLU A 524 -22.70 -7.35 2.01
CA GLU A 524 -23.89 -6.58 2.40
C GLU A 524 -23.77 -5.10 2.05
N ILE A 525 -22.60 -4.49 2.27
CA ILE A 525 -22.36 -3.09 1.88
C ILE A 525 -22.40 -2.97 0.35
N ALA A 526 -21.70 -3.86 -0.37
CA ALA A 526 -21.69 -3.86 -1.83
C ALA A 526 -23.10 -4.05 -2.41
N LYS A 527 -23.89 -4.97 -1.84
CA LYS A 527 -25.29 -5.16 -2.24
C LYS A 527 -26.13 -3.90 -1.98
N ALA A 528 -25.99 -3.28 -0.81
CA ALA A 528 -26.73 -2.06 -0.47
C ALA A 528 -26.37 -0.89 -1.40
N PHE A 529 -25.10 -0.74 -1.78
CA PHE A 529 -24.69 0.22 -2.81
C PHE A 529 -25.34 -0.11 -4.16
N ASN A 530 -25.29 -1.37 -4.60
CA ASN A 530 -25.90 -1.78 -5.86
C ASN A 530 -27.41 -1.52 -5.89
N ASP A 531 -28.11 -1.81 -4.79
CA ASP A 531 -29.54 -1.52 -4.63
C ASP A 531 -29.83 -0.01 -4.67
N ALA A 532 -28.97 0.82 -4.07
CA ALA A 532 -29.11 2.29 -4.09
C ALA A 532 -28.86 2.87 -5.50
N ILE A 533 -27.93 2.29 -6.27
CA ILE A 533 -27.71 2.65 -7.68
C ILE A 533 -28.93 2.29 -8.53
N ALA A 534 -29.51 1.10 -8.32
CA ALA A 534 -30.71 0.66 -9.02
C ALA A 534 -31.94 1.55 -8.74
N LYS A 535 -31.97 2.23 -7.58
CA LYS A 535 -32.98 3.22 -7.19
C LYS A 535 -32.64 4.65 -7.61
N GLU A 536 -31.53 4.85 -8.32
CA GLU A 536 -31.02 6.16 -8.73
C GLU A 536 -30.71 7.11 -7.55
N GLU A 537 -30.49 6.57 -6.34
CA GLU A 537 -30.16 7.36 -5.15
C GLU A 537 -28.70 7.83 -5.15
N ILE A 538 -27.81 7.04 -5.76
CA ILE A 538 -26.38 7.33 -5.98
C ILE A 538 -25.98 6.89 -7.39
N GLY A 539 -24.86 7.42 -7.92
CA GLY A 539 -24.27 6.95 -9.17
C GLY A 539 -23.45 5.66 -9.01
N THR A 540 -22.93 5.14 -10.14
CA THR A 540 -22.03 3.99 -10.22
C THR A 540 -20.92 4.02 -9.15
N VAL A 541 -20.69 2.89 -8.50
CA VAL A 541 -19.66 2.74 -7.47
C VAL A 541 -18.62 1.73 -7.93
N ILE A 542 -17.35 2.05 -7.72
CA ILE A 542 -16.21 1.19 -8.03
C ILE A 542 -15.66 0.67 -6.71
N LEU A 543 -15.82 -0.62 -6.44
CA LEU A 543 -15.22 -1.31 -5.30
C LEU A 543 -13.77 -1.69 -5.61
N GLY A 544 -12.98 -1.81 -4.56
CA GLY A 544 -11.66 -2.43 -4.61
C GLY A 544 -11.09 -2.58 -3.21
N ARG A 545 -9.77 -2.76 -3.13
CA ARG A 545 -9.03 -2.87 -1.87
C ARG A 545 -7.55 -2.57 -2.03
N ASP A 546 -6.85 -2.46 -0.90
CA ASP A 546 -5.40 -2.64 -0.93
C ASP A 546 -5.04 -4.10 -1.19
N HIS A 547 -3.78 -4.37 -1.56
CA HIS A 547 -3.32 -5.75 -1.59
C HIS A 547 -2.99 -6.25 -0.17
N HIS A 548 -2.80 -5.34 0.79
CA HIS A 548 -2.72 -5.62 2.23
C HIS A 548 -4.05 -6.16 2.79
N ASP A 549 -4.37 -7.42 2.49
CA ASP A 549 -5.64 -8.05 2.81
C ASP A 549 -5.45 -9.55 3.14
N VAL A 550 -6.50 -10.17 3.69
CA VAL A 550 -6.55 -11.54 4.17
C VAL A 550 -6.03 -12.59 3.17
N SER A 551 -6.37 -12.45 1.89
CA SER A 551 -6.07 -13.43 0.83
C SER A 551 -5.15 -12.91 -0.27
N GLY A 552 -5.05 -11.59 -0.41
CA GLY A 552 -4.44 -10.98 -1.57
C GLY A 552 -2.93 -11.11 -1.61
N THR A 553 -2.26 -11.35 -0.48
CA THR A 553 -0.80 -11.20 -0.39
C THR A 553 -0.15 -12.30 0.43
N ASP A 554 0.91 -12.88 -0.13
CA ASP A 554 1.88 -13.70 0.59
C ASP A 554 3.16 -12.88 0.82
N SER A 555 3.48 -12.66 2.11
CA SER A 555 4.56 -11.78 2.56
C SER A 555 5.03 -12.23 3.95
N PRO A 556 6.13 -13.00 4.05
CA PRO A 556 6.58 -13.60 5.31
C PRO A 556 6.96 -12.57 6.38
N TYR A 557 7.26 -11.34 5.96
CA TYR A 557 7.64 -10.23 6.85
C TYR A 557 6.45 -9.32 7.21
N ARG A 558 5.26 -9.57 6.64
CA ARG A 558 4.09 -8.73 6.87
C ARG A 558 2.78 -9.52 6.78
N GLU A 559 2.09 -9.56 5.65
CA GLU A 559 0.73 -10.10 5.55
C GLU A 559 0.58 -11.56 6.04
N THR A 560 1.62 -12.38 5.87
CA THR A 560 1.63 -13.80 6.30
C THR A 560 2.65 -14.06 7.40
N SER A 561 3.08 -13.03 8.13
CA SER A 561 4.07 -13.19 9.21
C SER A 561 3.51 -13.94 10.44
N ASN A 562 2.18 -14.01 10.61
CA ASN A 562 1.52 -14.83 11.63
C ASN A 562 1.24 -16.28 11.18
N ILE A 563 1.89 -16.76 10.10
CA ILE A 563 1.74 -18.13 9.60
C ILE A 563 2.94 -18.97 10.04
N TYR A 564 2.68 -19.97 10.88
CA TYR A 564 3.72 -20.75 11.59
C TYR A 564 3.88 -22.19 11.10
N ASP A 565 3.11 -22.64 10.11
CA ASP A 565 3.24 -23.98 9.52
C ASP A 565 4.39 -24.11 8.49
N GLY A 566 5.21 -23.06 8.36
CA GLY A 566 6.29 -22.95 7.38
C GLY A 566 5.83 -22.41 6.01
N SER A 567 4.52 -22.32 5.75
CA SER A 567 4.01 -21.88 4.44
C SER A 567 4.10 -20.36 4.23
N ARG A 568 4.57 -19.56 5.22
CA ARG A 568 4.69 -18.10 5.09
C ARG A 568 5.54 -17.64 3.91
N PHE A 569 6.41 -18.51 3.39
CA PHE A 569 7.30 -18.27 2.26
C PHE A 569 6.76 -18.75 0.90
N THR A 570 5.59 -19.40 0.86
CA THR A 570 4.95 -19.78 -0.41
C THR A 570 4.12 -18.62 -0.97
N ALA A 571 3.76 -18.67 -2.25
CA ALA A 571 2.98 -17.63 -2.94
C ALA A 571 1.65 -18.16 -3.49
N ASP A 572 1.24 -19.36 -3.09
CA ASP A 572 0.07 -20.04 -3.65
C ASP A 572 -1.22 -19.28 -3.38
N MET A 573 -1.38 -18.68 -2.19
CA MET A 573 -2.62 -18.02 -1.80
C MET A 573 -2.88 -16.78 -2.66
N ALA A 574 -1.88 -15.93 -2.86
CA ALA A 574 -1.98 -14.73 -3.69
C ALA A 574 -2.27 -15.07 -5.16
N ILE A 575 -1.62 -16.10 -5.70
CA ILE A 575 -1.85 -16.58 -7.07
C ILE A 575 -3.25 -17.20 -7.23
N GLN A 576 -3.68 -18.04 -6.29
CA GLN A 576 -5.03 -18.60 -6.30
C GLN A 576 -6.08 -17.50 -6.17
N ASN A 577 -5.83 -16.46 -5.36
CA ASN A 577 -6.78 -15.37 -5.16
C ASN A 577 -7.09 -14.66 -6.48
N VAL A 578 -6.06 -14.15 -7.15
CA VAL A 578 -6.23 -13.39 -8.41
C VAL A 578 -6.85 -14.24 -9.52
N ILE A 579 -6.49 -15.52 -9.60
CA ILE A 579 -7.09 -16.47 -10.53
C ILE A 579 -8.58 -16.65 -10.20
N GLY A 580 -8.91 -16.89 -8.94
CA GLY A 580 -10.28 -17.11 -8.52
C GLY A 580 -11.18 -15.88 -8.62
N ASP A 581 -10.64 -14.68 -8.41
CA ASP A 581 -11.35 -13.41 -8.66
C ASP A 581 -11.67 -13.24 -10.14
N SER A 582 -10.73 -13.62 -11.02
CA SER A 582 -10.82 -13.40 -12.46
C SER A 582 -12.03 -14.08 -13.11
N PHE A 583 -12.43 -15.26 -12.63
CA PHE A 583 -13.59 -15.98 -13.16
C PHE A 583 -14.84 -15.89 -12.28
N ARG A 584 -14.83 -15.03 -11.25
CA ARG A 584 -15.98 -14.76 -10.38
C ARG A 584 -16.60 -13.37 -10.57
N GLY A 585 -16.10 -12.61 -11.56
CA GLY A 585 -16.73 -11.37 -12.00
C GLY A 585 -16.09 -10.09 -11.49
N ALA A 586 -14.82 -10.12 -11.06
CA ALA A 586 -14.03 -8.91 -10.92
C ALA A 586 -14.03 -8.12 -12.24
N THR A 587 -14.10 -6.79 -12.17
CA THR A 587 -14.02 -5.94 -13.37
C THR A 587 -12.59 -5.82 -13.88
N TRP A 588 -11.61 -5.81 -12.99
CA TRP A 588 -10.21 -6.08 -13.32
C TRP A 588 -9.53 -6.78 -12.15
N VAL A 589 -8.44 -7.48 -12.45
CA VAL A 589 -7.60 -8.17 -11.48
C VAL A 589 -6.14 -7.79 -11.68
N SER A 590 -5.35 -7.91 -10.61
CA SER A 590 -3.93 -7.56 -10.63
C SER A 590 -3.09 -8.50 -9.75
N ILE A 591 -1.87 -8.81 -10.20
CA ILE A 591 -0.86 -9.54 -9.43
C ILE A 591 0.51 -8.88 -9.57
N HIS A 592 1.11 -8.54 -8.43
CA HIS A 592 2.31 -7.72 -8.34
C HIS A 592 3.42 -8.42 -7.56
N ASN A 593 4.66 -8.01 -7.83
CA ASN A 593 5.85 -8.42 -7.10
C ASN A 593 6.34 -7.29 -6.18
N GLY A 594 6.48 -7.60 -4.91
CA GLY A 594 7.20 -6.81 -3.93
C GLY A 594 6.41 -5.69 -3.25
N GLY A 595 5.08 -5.69 -3.38
CA GLY A 595 4.24 -4.65 -2.79
C GLY A 595 4.43 -4.57 -1.28
N GLY A 596 4.79 -3.39 -0.78
CA GLY A 596 4.95 -3.17 0.66
C GLY A 596 6.36 -3.35 1.17
N VAL A 597 6.83 -4.59 1.32
CA VAL A 597 8.12 -4.91 1.96
C VAL A 597 9.31 -4.70 1.02
N GLY A 598 9.11 -4.80 -0.30
CA GLY A 598 10.16 -4.60 -1.30
C GLY A 598 10.20 -5.69 -2.36
N TRP A 599 10.87 -5.40 -3.48
CA TRP A 599 10.96 -6.28 -4.64
C TRP A 599 11.55 -7.65 -4.31
N GLY A 600 10.88 -8.73 -4.76
CA GLY A 600 11.33 -10.10 -4.57
C GLY A 600 10.93 -10.75 -3.24
N GLU A 601 10.45 -9.95 -2.28
CA GLU A 601 10.09 -10.43 -0.93
C GLU A 601 8.60 -10.79 -0.80
N VAL A 602 7.76 -10.40 -1.77
CA VAL A 602 6.29 -10.45 -1.66
C VAL A 602 5.64 -10.76 -3.00
N ILE A 603 4.55 -11.53 -2.99
CA ILE A 603 3.61 -11.63 -4.10
C ILE A 603 2.24 -11.15 -3.64
N ASN A 604 1.71 -10.12 -4.30
CA ASN A 604 0.54 -9.39 -3.83
C ASN A 604 -0.46 -9.06 -4.96
N GLY A 605 -1.72 -9.38 -4.77
CA GLY A 605 -2.80 -9.21 -5.73
C GLY A 605 -4.01 -8.45 -5.20
N GLY A 606 -4.79 -7.92 -6.13
CA GLY A 606 -5.98 -7.11 -5.84
C GLY A 606 -6.92 -7.06 -7.03
N PHE A 607 -8.08 -6.45 -6.80
CA PHE A 607 -9.17 -6.38 -7.77
C PHE A 607 -9.78 -4.97 -7.78
N GLY A 608 -10.54 -4.70 -8.85
CA GLY A 608 -11.59 -3.70 -8.83
C GLY A 608 -12.88 -4.25 -9.42
N MET A 609 -14.01 -3.75 -8.93
CA MET A 609 -15.35 -4.21 -9.32
C MET A 609 -16.31 -3.04 -9.45
N VAL A 610 -16.98 -2.96 -10.60
CA VAL A 610 -18.00 -1.95 -10.86
C VAL A 610 -19.37 -2.46 -10.44
N LEU A 611 -20.03 -1.67 -9.59
CA LEU A 611 -21.46 -1.77 -9.28
C LEU A 611 -22.22 -0.76 -10.13
N ASP A 612 -23.18 -1.24 -10.90
CA ASP A 612 -23.97 -0.47 -11.85
C ASP A 612 -25.49 -0.59 -11.58
N GLY A 613 -25.88 -1.22 -10.47
CA GLY A 613 -27.27 -1.46 -10.10
C GLY A 613 -27.90 -2.69 -10.76
N SER A 614 -27.16 -3.39 -11.63
CA SER A 614 -27.66 -4.58 -12.33
C SER A 614 -27.73 -5.82 -11.45
N LYS A 615 -28.54 -6.79 -11.86
CA LYS A 615 -28.58 -8.13 -11.22
C LYS A 615 -27.33 -8.93 -11.51
N GLU A 616 -26.68 -8.67 -12.62
CA GLU A 616 -25.40 -9.24 -13.00
C GLU A 616 -24.30 -8.77 -12.06
N ALA A 617 -24.26 -7.47 -11.70
CA ALA A 617 -23.34 -6.96 -10.68
C ALA A 617 -23.61 -7.59 -9.30
N GLU A 618 -24.87 -7.75 -8.91
CA GLU A 618 -25.26 -8.43 -7.66
C GLU A 618 -24.79 -9.90 -7.63
N ARG A 619 -24.89 -10.63 -8.75
CA ARG A 619 -24.35 -12.00 -8.82
C ARG A 619 -22.83 -12.02 -8.70
N ARG A 620 -22.13 -11.12 -9.40
CA ARG A 620 -20.67 -11.02 -9.40
C ARG A 620 -20.12 -10.64 -8.03
N LEU A 621 -20.70 -9.63 -7.36
CA LEU A 621 -20.24 -9.19 -6.03
C LEU A 621 -20.37 -10.32 -5.00
N ASN A 622 -21.47 -11.08 -5.05
CA ASN A 622 -21.67 -12.19 -4.11
C ASN A 622 -20.66 -13.32 -4.35
N SER A 623 -20.38 -13.64 -5.62
CA SER A 623 -19.43 -14.72 -5.95
C SER A 623 -17.98 -14.32 -5.64
N MET A 624 -17.55 -13.13 -6.07
CA MET A 624 -16.16 -12.71 -5.99
C MET A 624 -15.77 -12.32 -4.57
N LEU A 625 -16.56 -11.48 -3.86
CA LEU A 625 -16.20 -11.03 -2.51
C LEU A 625 -16.20 -12.18 -1.50
N PHE A 626 -17.07 -13.18 -1.69
CA PHE A 626 -17.04 -14.39 -0.87
C PHE A 626 -15.72 -15.16 -1.06
N TRP A 627 -15.25 -15.30 -2.30
CA TRP A 627 -13.97 -15.96 -2.60
C TRP A 627 -12.76 -15.15 -2.12
N ASP A 628 -12.70 -13.85 -2.44
CA ASP A 628 -11.58 -12.96 -2.11
C ASP A 628 -11.30 -12.87 -0.61
N VAL A 629 -12.31 -13.12 0.23
CA VAL A 629 -12.11 -13.22 1.68
C VAL A 629 -11.87 -14.66 2.13
N ASN A 630 -12.75 -15.60 1.77
CA ASN A 630 -12.70 -16.95 2.35
C ASN A 630 -11.54 -17.82 1.83
N ASN A 631 -10.92 -17.47 0.69
CA ASN A 631 -9.69 -18.12 0.22
C ASN A 631 -8.57 -18.00 1.26
N GLY A 632 -8.30 -16.77 1.71
CA GLY A 632 -7.28 -16.49 2.72
C GLY A 632 -7.66 -17.01 4.09
N ILE A 633 -8.94 -16.93 4.50
CA ILE A 633 -9.39 -17.56 5.74
C ILE A 633 -9.15 -19.07 5.69
N ALA A 634 -9.50 -19.75 4.58
CA ALA A 634 -9.26 -21.17 4.43
C ALA A 634 -7.77 -21.51 4.55
N ARG A 635 -6.89 -20.78 3.87
CA ARG A 635 -5.43 -20.96 4.00
C ARG A 635 -4.95 -20.72 5.44
N ARG A 636 -5.33 -19.60 6.05
CA ARG A 636 -4.92 -19.23 7.42
C ARG A 636 -5.40 -20.26 8.45
N SER A 637 -6.60 -20.80 8.23
CA SER A 637 -7.16 -21.87 9.05
C SER A 637 -6.36 -23.17 8.91
N TRP A 638 -5.93 -23.52 7.69
CA TRP A 638 -5.07 -24.68 7.44
C TRP A 638 -3.71 -24.54 8.12
N ALA A 639 -3.16 -23.32 8.16
CA ALA A 639 -1.98 -22.97 8.92
C ALA A 639 -2.19 -22.95 10.46
N ARG A 640 -3.38 -23.34 10.93
CA ARG A 640 -3.79 -23.49 12.34
C ARG A 640 -3.95 -22.19 13.11
N ASN A 641 -4.27 -21.08 12.44
CA ASN A 641 -4.67 -19.85 13.14
C ASN A 641 -6.07 -20.02 13.75
N GLU A 642 -6.20 -19.76 15.05
CA GLU A 642 -7.45 -19.99 15.80
C GLU A 642 -8.61 -19.13 15.28
N GLY A 643 -8.37 -17.84 15.05
CA GLY A 643 -9.39 -16.93 14.49
C GLY A 643 -9.90 -17.38 13.12
N ALA A 644 -9.00 -17.89 12.28
CA ALA A 644 -9.34 -18.40 10.95
C ALA A 644 -10.09 -19.73 10.98
N LEU A 645 -9.76 -20.61 11.93
CA LEU A 645 -10.54 -21.83 12.18
C LEU A 645 -11.97 -21.52 12.61
N PHE A 646 -12.16 -20.49 13.43
CA PHE A 646 -13.48 -20.00 13.79
C PHE A 646 -14.22 -19.44 12.57
N ALA A 647 -13.60 -18.50 11.86
CA ALA A 647 -14.23 -17.81 10.74
C ALA A 647 -14.59 -18.75 9.59
N ILE A 648 -13.73 -19.73 9.26
CA ILE A 648 -14.01 -20.66 8.15
C ILE A 648 -15.14 -21.64 8.46
N LYS A 649 -15.29 -22.06 9.73
CA LYS A 649 -16.40 -22.93 10.14
C LYS A 649 -17.73 -22.20 9.96
N ARG A 650 -17.81 -20.95 10.41
CA ARG A 650 -18.98 -20.08 10.21
C ARG A 650 -19.27 -19.83 8.72
N ALA A 651 -18.23 -19.65 7.91
CA ALA A 651 -18.40 -19.50 6.45
C ALA A 651 -18.99 -20.76 5.80
N MET A 652 -18.56 -21.97 6.19
CA MET A 652 -19.12 -23.24 5.71
C MET A 652 -20.56 -23.49 6.21
N GLU A 653 -20.92 -23.01 7.40
CA GLU A 653 -22.30 -23.06 7.89
C GLU A 653 -23.22 -22.13 7.08
N THR A 654 -22.70 -20.96 6.69
CA THR A 654 -23.47 -19.95 5.94
C THR A 654 -23.63 -20.32 4.46
N GLU A 655 -22.60 -20.90 3.84
CA GLU A 655 -22.61 -21.35 2.44
C GLU A 655 -22.36 -22.87 2.37
N PRO A 656 -23.42 -23.70 2.29
CA PRO A 656 -23.29 -25.17 2.31
C PRO A 656 -22.49 -25.78 1.14
N GLN A 657 -22.27 -25.03 0.05
CA GLN A 657 -21.40 -25.47 -1.05
C GLN A 657 -19.91 -25.26 -0.75
N LEU A 658 -19.55 -24.41 0.21
CA LEU A 658 -18.19 -24.28 0.68
C LEU A 658 -17.83 -25.49 1.55
N LYS A 659 -16.87 -26.28 1.08
CA LYS A 659 -16.28 -27.38 1.85
C LYS A 659 -14.76 -27.25 1.79
N VAL A 660 -14.15 -26.95 2.93
CA VAL A 660 -12.70 -26.84 3.05
C VAL A 660 -12.14 -27.94 3.94
N THR A 661 -10.85 -28.21 3.80
CA THR A 661 -10.12 -29.12 4.69
C THR A 661 -9.80 -28.39 5.99
N LEU A 662 -10.31 -28.89 7.12
CA LEU A 662 -9.91 -28.41 8.44
C LEU A 662 -8.66 -29.19 8.91
N PRO A 663 -7.63 -28.53 9.45
CA PRO A 663 -6.47 -29.23 10.01
C PRO A 663 -6.87 -29.98 11.28
N ASN A 664 -6.23 -31.14 11.48
CA ASN A 664 -6.26 -31.84 12.76
C ASN A 664 -5.07 -31.38 13.60
N MET A 665 -5.33 -30.94 14.83
CA MET A 665 -4.27 -30.49 15.74
C MET A 665 -3.56 -31.70 16.33
N VAL A 666 -2.23 -31.69 16.30
CA VAL A 666 -1.40 -32.70 16.97
C VAL A 666 -1.18 -32.31 18.43
N GLU A 667 -1.18 -33.28 19.33
CA GLU A 667 -0.80 -33.03 20.72
C GLU A 667 0.71 -32.78 20.83
N GLU A 668 1.11 -31.60 21.30
CA GLU A 668 2.51 -31.19 21.45
C GLU A 668 3.33 -32.15 22.35
N SER A 669 2.68 -32.83 23.29
CA SER A 669 3.31 -33.84 24.15
C SER A 669 3.95 -34.99 23.36
N LEU A 670 3.39 -35.35 22.20
CA LEU A 670 3.93 -36.40 21.34
C LEU A 670 5.25 -35.98 20.68
N LEU A 671 5.41 -34.69 20.40
CA LEU A 671 6.59 -34.13 19.73
C LEU A 671 7.78 -33.94 20.66
N LYS A 672 7.54 -33.72 21.97
CA LYS A 672 8.61 -33.55 22.98
C LYS A 672 9.55 -34.75 23.14
N SER A 673 9.18 -35.90 22.56
CA SER A 673 9.96 -37.14 22.62
C SER A 673 10.89 -37.38 21.42
N LEU A 674 10.76 -36.54 20.37
CA LEU A 674 11.67 -36.48 19.23
C LEU A 674 12.89 -35.63 19.60
#